data_AF-E4XM02-F1
#
_entry.id   AF-E4XM02-F1
#
_cell.length_a   1.000
_cell.length_b   1.000
_cell.length_c   1.000
_cell.angle_alpha   90.00
_cell.angle_beta   90.00
_cell.angle_gamma   90.00
#
_symmetry.space_group_name_H-M   'P 1'
#
loop_
_entity.id
_entity.type
_entity.pdbx_description
1 polymer ?
#
loop_
_entity_poly.entity_id
_entity_poly.type
_entity_poly.pdbx_seq_one_letter_code
_entity_poly.pdbx_strand_id
1 'polypeptide(L)'
;MAKKAKSAPDKSPKSKPSKNIGQKKAFFSSVTKWGVGCFLLAAISGFLNKFHVEVLFENDKHFSHLSTMERDMAFRTEMGLYYSYYKDMVDAESWWDGFNGMINDDVSEHPKTINVLKRFNLWPELFWGTVKRIFNHVTKALDIRTQDCWQINRGEGKTPVQSCEGIGDDHYFYVFPIWWLTGFLMFAVFVYGATVSESIWGGLIAVSCYFFNHGEATRVMWTPPLRESWSFPFLIIQLFLVTKIIASNSSANSSLFIPLVIFTSLFMITWQFAQFALLTQTASVMATYLLGFIGTGKMGLIVKGQTVALAINYVLQCGNSMLLTSFFASSLLSVTILLHLDSKFEKLNTLLRIPIWLVFWVAGTICIKYAIATALQVTDDSHIFDIFRAKFSTYKNFHTQLYTCAKEFDFLEWETVEKLTKTLLIPGVLVVLLVLGSLILYREYNWWKSPESIPSDVVASGPEKTRPLAAELYTCIQGLAFTSLAIMIMRLKLFMTPQLCIVASLLASPKLFSFIPRERQISILIIFLAVGGFTGVDNVRTQWKKVGEYENPQQEDLLEFIRDSGKIAKDAAFAGSMPTMATVKLVTKRKIVNHPHYEDTELRERTYQVYTMFSRRPAKLVHTALMDLQVDYFILEEGWCARGKGTPCSLANMYDIEDVEFRGNEAVCHSIHKNPAPYFKRIFRNPTYHILELVKNPKI
;
A
#
# COMPACT_ATOMS: atom_id res chain seq x y z
N MET A 1 59.03 37.54 76.61
CA MET A 1 57.73 36.88 76.87
C MET A 1 56.70 37.53 75.94
N ALA A 2 56.36 36.94 74.78
CA ALA A 2 55.34 35.88 74.60
C ALA A 2 53.95 36.39 75.04
N LYS A 3 52.84 36.43 74.29
CA LYS A 3 52.28 35.69 73.14
C LYS A 3 51.12 36.53 72.57
N LYS A 4 50.82 36.45 71.27
CA LYS A 4 49.45 36.19 70.77
C LYS A 4 49.51 35.82 69.29
N ALA A 5 49.05 34.60 69.01
CA ALA A 5 49.03 33.98 67.69
C ALA A 5 48.03 34.67 66.76
N LYS A 6 48.46 34.98 65.53
CA LYS A 6 47.61 35.37 64.40
C LYS A 6 47.48 34.17 63.46
N SER A 7 46.24 33.78 63.18
CA SER A 7 45.87 32.88 62.09
C SER A 7 45.95 33.64 60.75
N ALA A 8 46.56 33.02 59.75
CA ALA A 8 46.54 33.43 58.35
C ALA A 8 46.09 32.24 57.49
N PRO A 9 45.30 32.47 56.43
CA PRO A 9 44.67 31.42 55.65
C PRO A 9 45.62 30.78 54.63
N ASP A 10 45.33 29.52 54.35
CA ASP A 10 46.10 28.56 53.58
C ASP A 10 46.18 28.92 52.08
N LYS A 11 47.34 28.65 51.48
CA LYS A 11 47.66 28.96 50.08
C LYS A 11 47.17 27.84 49.16
N SER A 12 46.40 28.20 48.14
CA SER A 12 46.07 27.31 47.01
C SER A 12 47.25 27.19 46.02
N PRO A 13 47.53 25.99 45.49
CA PRO A 13 48.27 25.84 44.24
C PRO A 13 47.31 25.47 43.08
N LYS A 14 47.46 26.23 41.99
CA LYS A 14 46.80 26.07 40.68
C LYS A 14 47.02 24.67 40.07
N SER A 15 45.97 24.06 39.52
CA SER A 15 46.05 22.92 38.60
C SER A 15 45.38 23.25 37.25
N LYS A 16 46.03 22.82 36.16
CA LYS A 16 45.81 23.18 34.75
C LYS A 16 44.48 22.61 34.18
N PRO A 17 43.79 23.30 33.23
CA PRO A 17 42.68 22.72 32.49
C PRO A 17 43.14 22.19 31.12
N SER A 18 43.35 20.89 30.95
CA SER A 18 43.33 20.28 29.61
C SER A 18 43.19 18.75 29.66
N LYS A 19 41.96 18.24 29.57
CA LYS A 19 41.71 16.84 29.14
C LYS A 19 40.34 16.59 28.48
N ASN A 20 39.42 17.57 28.43
CA ASN A 20 38.06 17.37 27.90
C ASN A 20 37.81 17.77 26.43
N ILE A 21 38.80 18.32 25.72
CA ILE A 21 38.62 18.76 24.32
C ILE A 21 39.06 17.65 23.32
N GLY A 22 39.97 16.75 23.71
CA GLY A 22 40.46 15.66 22.86
C GLY A 22 39.47 14.51 22.64
N GLN A 23 38.70 14.11 23.67
CA GLN A 23 37.74 13.01 23.57
C GLN A 23 36.46 13.37 22.80
N LYS A 24 36.00 14.63 22.86
CA LYS A 24 34.86 15.10 22.05
C LYS A 24 35.18 15.18 20.55
N LYS A 25 36.43 15.49 20.18
CA LYS A 25 36.88 15.49 18.77
C LYS A 25 36.98 14.08 18.17
N ALA A 26 37.37 13.07 18.97
CA ALA A 26 37.45 11.68 18.50
C ALA A 26 36.06 11.02 18.30
N PHE A 27 35.08 11.36 19.14
CA PHE A 27 33.71 10.83 19.01
C PHE A 27 32.96 11.41 17.80
N PHE A 28 33.13 12.71 17.50
CA PHE A 28 32.58 13.33 16.29
C PHE A 28 33.35 12.98 15.00
N SER A 29 34.60 12.52 15.09
CA SER A 29 35.40 12.04 13.94
C SER A 29 35.04 10.63 13.46
N SER A 30 34.35 9.82 14.29
CA SER A 30 33.90 8.48 13.88
C SER A 30 32.49 8.48 13.26
N VAL A 31 31.75 9.58 13.43
CA VAL A 31 30.45 9.83 12.76
C VAL A 31 30.65 10.22 11.28
N THR A 32 31.88 10.34 10.78
CA THR A 32 32.20 11.05 9.53
C THR A 32 32.77 10.22 8.37
N LYS A 33 32.71 8.88 8.41
CA LYS A 33 32.99 8.02 7.22
C LYS A 33 31.98 6.89 7.03
N TRP A 34 31.61 6.21 8.11
CA TRP A 34 30.62 5.12 8.06
C TRP A 34 29.23 5.62 7.65
N GLY A 35 28.75 6.72 8.26
CA GLY A 35 27.47 7.33 7.89
C GLY A 35 27.43 7.84 6.45
N VAL A 36 28.55 8.39 5.95
CA VAL A 36 28.67 8.87 4.57
C VAL A 36 28.66 7.70 3.58
N GLY A 37 29.41 6.63 3.85
CA GLY A 37 29.42 5.42 3.03
C GLY A 37 28.05 4.73 2.97
N CYS A 38 27.37 4.61 4.12
CA CYS A 38 26.00 4.09 4.18
C CYS A 38 25.04 4.93 3.33
N PHE A 39 25.10 6.26 3.46
CA PHE A 39 24.24 7.16 2.69
C PHE A 39 24.49 7.06 1.18
N LEU A 40 25.76 7.02 0.75
CA LEU A 40 26.12 6.88 -0.66
C LEU A 40 25.61 5.55 -1.23
N LEU A 41 25.81 4.43 -0.53
CA LEU A 41 25.31 3.13 -0.98
C LEU A 41 23.77 3.08 -1.02
N ALA A 42 23.11 3.70 -0.04
CA ALA A 42 21.65 3.83 -0.05
C ALA A 42 21.17 4.66 -1.24
N ALA A 43 21.83 5.77 -1.56
CA ALA A 43 21.49 6.63 -2.69
C ALA A 43 21.71 5.93 -4.03
N ILE A 44 22.82 5.19 -4.18
CA ILE A 44 23.09 4.35 -5.35
C ILE A 44 22.00 3.29 -5.51
N SER A 45 21.66 2.58 -4.42
CA SER A 45 20.60 1.55 -4.44
C SER A 45 19.25 2.16 -4.85
N GLY A 46 18.94 3.36 -4.36
CA GLY A 46 17.74 4.10 -4.75
C GLY A 46 17.72 4.47 -6.23
N PHE A 47 18.82 5.03 -6.75
CA PHE A 47 18.91 5.40 -8.17
C PHE A 47 18.83 4.18 -9.09
N LEU A 48 19.51 3.08 -8.73
CA LEU A 48 19.44 1.81 -9.46
C LEU A 48 18.00 1.26 -9.49
N ASN A 49 17.27 1.33 -8.38
CA ASN A 49 15.88 0.85 -8.35
C ASN A 49 14.95 1.72 -9.20
N LYS A 50 15.13 3.05 -9.17
CA LYS A 50 14.40 3.98 -10.03
C LYS A 50 14.58 3.61 -11.50
N PHE A 51 15.83 3.44 -11.95
CA PHE A 51 16.14 3.09 -13.33
C PHE A 51 15.64 1.69 -13.69
N HIS A 52 15.80 0.72 -12.79
CA HIS A 52 15.34 -0.65 -12.98
C HIS A 52 13.83 -0.71 -13.25
N VAL A 53 13.02 -0.02 -12.45
CA VAL A 53 11.56 0.01 -12.61
C VAL A 53 11.14 0.74 -13.89
N GLU A 54 11.76 1.87 -14.20
CA GLU A 54 11.47 2.66 -15.41
C GLU A 54 11.74 1.83 -16.67
N VAL A 55 12.88 1.14 -16.74
CA VAL A 55 13.21 0.23 -17.85
C VAL A 55 12.20 -0.91 -17.93
N LEU A 56 11.79 -1.49 -16.80
CA LEU A 56 10.78 -2.56 -16.82
C LEU A 56 9.42 -2.10 -17.32
N PHE A 57 8.99 -0.89 -16.97
CA PHE A 57 7.74 -0.31 -17.44
C PHE A 57 7.80 -0.05 -18.96
N GLU A 58 8.90 0.54 -19.43
CA GLU A 58 9.10 0.80 -20.86
C GLU A 58 9.15 -0.51 -21.66
N ASN A 59 9.85 -1.51 -21.15
CA ASN A 59 9.96 -2.82 -21.77
C ASN A 59 8.62 -3.60 -21.82
N ASP A 60 7.72 -3.41 -20.84
CA ASP A 60 6.43 -4.12 -20.80
C ASP A 60 5.37 -3.49 -21.72
N LYS A 61 5.36 -2.16 -21.83
CA LYS A 61 4.30 -1.41 -22.52
C LYS A 61 4.70 -0.82 -23.85
N HIS A 62 6.01 -0.61 -24.06
CA HIS A 62 6.52 0.25 -25.11
C HIS A 62 5.88 1.65 -25.06
N PHE A 63 5.80 2.21 -23.85
CA PHE A 63 4.98 3.38 -23.52
C PHE A 63 5.35 4.63 -24.34
N SER A 64 6.64 4.73 -24.68
CA SER A 64 7.20 5.71 -25.62
C SER A 64 6.45 5.77 -26.95
N HIS A 65 6.26 4.61 -27.58
CA HIS A 65 5.66 4.49 -28.91
C HIS A 65 4.13 4.48 -28.93
N LEU A 66 3.47 4.58 -27.78
CA LEU A 66 2.01 4.65 -27.73
C LEU A 66 1.51 6.06 -28.08
N SER A 67 0.37 6.13 -28.77
CA SER A 67 -0.39 7.38 -28.93
C SER A 67 -1.02 7.82 -27.60
N THR A 68 -1.43 9.09 -27.49
CA THR A 68 -2.06 9.62 -26.27
C THR A 68 -3.25 8.79 -25.80
N MET A 69 -4.11 8.32 -26.73
CA MET A 69 -5.27 7.52 -26.36
C MET A 69 -4.89 6.09 -25.95
N GLU A 70 -3.88 5.49 -26.59
CA GLU A 70 -3.35 4.18 -26.17
C GLU A 70 -2.71 4.27 -24.78
N ARG A 71 -2.03 5.38 -24.45
CA ARG A 71 -1.51 5.64 -23.11
C ARG A 71 -2.62 5.78 -22.07
N ASP A 72 -3.69 6.52 -22.39
CA ASP A 72 -4.88 6.58 -21.54
C ASP A 72 -5.46 5.17 -21.31
N MET A 73 -5.54 4.34 -22.36
CA MET A 73 -6.09 2.99 -22.30
C MET A 73 -5.18 1.97 -21.59
N ALA A 74 -3.85 2.18 -21.63
CA ALA A 74 -2.88 1.38 -20.90
C ALA A 74 -3.09 1.51 -19.39
N PHE A 75 -3.61 2.64 -18.91
CA PHE A 75 -4.07 2.81 -17.54
C PHE A 75 -5.46 2.19 -17.33
N ARG A 76 -5.46 0.89 -17.03
CA ARG A 76 -6.69 0.12 -16.79
C ARG A 76 -7.19 0.25 -15.35
N THR A 77 -8.47 -0.06 -15.14
CA THR A 77 -9.10 -0.20 -13.81
C THR A 77 -8.87 1.03 -12.91
N GLU A 78 -8.38 0.83 -11.68
CA GLU A 78 -8.14 1.90 -10.72
C GLU A 78 -7.13 2.93 -11.24
N MET A 79 -6.15 2.52 -12.06
CA MET A 79 -5.12 3.42 -12.59
C MET A 79 -5.72 4.49 -13.49
N GLY A 80 -6.59 4.08 -14.43
CA GLY A 80 -7.29 5.00 -15.32
C GLY A 80 -8.23 5.92 -14.57
N LEU A 81 -8.90 5.40 -13.53
CA LEU A 81 -9.76 6.19 -12.67
C LEU A 81 -8.96 7.28 -11.93
N TYR A 82 -7.84 6.95 -11.29
CA TYR A 82 -7.02 7.95 -10.58
C TYR A 82 -6.40 8.97 -11.54
N TYR A 83 -5.85 8.50 -12.66
CA TYR A 83 -5.28 9.39 -13.67
C TYR A 83 -6.34 10.36 -14.25
N SER A 84 -7.60 9.93 -14.38
CA SER A 84 -8.67 10.81 -14.86
C SER A 84 -8.84 12.05 -13.99
N TYR A 85 -8.74 11.94 -12.67
CA TYR A 85 -8.83 13.10 -11.78
C TYR A 85 -7.60 14.00 -11.86
N TYR A 86 -6.40 13.42 -12.01
CA TYR A 86 -5.21 14.22 -12.28
C TYR A 86 -5.39 15.04 -13.57
N LYS A 87 -5.88 14.41 -14.64
CA LYS A 87 -6.18 15.05 -15.93
C LYS A 87 -7.27 16.12 -15.80
N ASP A 88 -8.34 15.85 -15.06
CA ASP A 88 -9.40 16.82 -14.76
C ASP A 88 -8.83 18.07 -14.05
N MET A 89 -7.87 17.89 -13.13
CA MET A 89 -7.19 19.01 -12.48
C MET A 89 -6.32 19.82 -13.44
N VAL A 90 -5.59 19.15 -14.34
CA VAL A 90 -4.67 19.80 -15.30
C VAL A 90 -5.46 20.54 -16.38
N ASP A 91 -6.53 19.93 -16.89
CA ASP A 91 -7.36 20.45 -17.99
C ASP A 91 -8.32 21.58 -17.57
N ALA A 92 -8.62 21.72 -16.27
CA ALA A 92 -9.56 22.73 -15.78
C ALA A 92 -9.13 24.16 -16.15
N GLU A 93 -10.08 25.05 -16.39
CA GLU A 93 -9.79 26.45 -16.74
C GLU A 93 -9.04 27.17 -15.59
N SER A 94 -9.55 27.04 -14.37
CA SER A 94 -8.90 27.52 -13.16
C SER A 94 -8.58 26.40 -12.17
N TRP A 95 -7.67 26.68 -11.23
CA TRP A 95 -7.37 25.74 -10.14
C TRP A 95 -8.61 25.47 -9.27
N TRP A 96 -9.43 26.51 -9.04
CA TRP A 96 -10.64 26.40 -8.23
C TRP A 96 -11.72 25.56 -8.92
N ASP A 97 -11.84 25.66 -10.25
CA ASP A 97 -12.79 24.84 -11.00
C ASP A 97 -12.40 23.36 -10.94
N GLY A 98 -11.12 23.04 -11.10
CA GLY A 98 -10.62 21.67 -10.95
C GLY A 98 -10.84 21.12 -9.54
N PHE A 99 -10.53 21.92 -8.51
CA PHE A 99 -10.75 21.53 -7.12
C PHE A 99 -12.24 21.37 -6.77
N ASN A 100 -13.09 22.29 -7.23
CA ASN A 100 -14.53 22.22 -7.03
C ASN A 100 -15.16 21.02 -7.76
N GLY A 101 -14.67 20.71 -8.96
CA GLY A 101 -15.06 19.50 -9.71
C GLY A 101 -14.73 18.20 -8.97
N MET A 102 -13.64 18.16 -8.20
CA MET A 102 -13.31 17.01 -7.35
C MET A 102 -14.16 16.92 -6.08
N ILE A 103 -14.52 18.07 -5.47
CA ILE A 103 -15.36 18.07 -4.27
C ILE A 103 -16.81 17.74 -4.61
N ASN A 104 -17.27 18.19 -5.77
CA ASN A 104 -18.64 18.06 -6.24
C ASN A 104 -18.68 17.25 -7.55
N ASP A 105 -18.12 16.04 -7.54
CA ASP A 105 -18.05 15.17 -8.71
C ASP A 105 -19.42 14.50 -8.96
N ASP A 106 -20.06 14.80 -10.09
CA ASP A 106 -21.33 14.21 -10.53
C ASP A 106 -21.16 13.20 -11.69
N VAL A 107 -19.89 12.89 -12.03
CA VAL A 107 -19.51 12.07 -13.19
C VAL A 107 -19.20 10.63 -12.79
N SER A 108 -18.58 10.40 -11.63
CA SER A 108 -18.04 9.08 -11.26
C SER A 108 -19.08 8.14 -10.65
N GLU A 109 -20.09 8.68 -9.99
CA GLU A 109 -21.15 7.93 -9.31
C GLU A 109 -22.55 8.47 -9.68
N HIS A 110 -22.77 8.77 -10.96
CA HIS A 110 -24.04 9.34 -11.45
C HIS A 110 -25.24 8.47 -11.02
N PRO A 111 -26.36 9.06 -10.56
CA PRO A 111 -26.70 10.50 -10.47
C PRO A 111 -26.23 11.23 -9.20
N LYS A 112 -25.46 10.57 -8.34
CA LYS A 112 -25.04 11.13 -7.06
C LYS A 112 -23.82 12.02 -7.25
N THR A 113 -23.78 13.10 -6.49
CA THR A 113 -22.58 13.93 -6.34
C THR A 113 -21.76 13.46 -5.15
N ILE A 114 -20.46 13.25 -5.35
CA ILE A 114 -19.54 12.78 -4.31
C ILE A 114 -18.32 13.68 -4.17
N ASN A 115 -17.75 13.70 -2.95
CA ASN A 115 -16.44 14.29 -2.71
C ASN A 115 -15.37 13.22 -2.90
N VAL A 116 -14.63 13.30 -4.01
CA VAL A 116 -13.67 12.26 -4.38
C VAL A 116 -12.40 12.29 -3.53
N LEU A 117 -12.05 13.44 -2.93
CA LEU A 117 -10.93 13.55 -1.98
C LEU A 117 -11.20 12.79 -0.69
N LYS A 118 -12.45 12.82 -0.22
CA LYS A 118 -12.92 12.00 0.91
C LYS A 118 -13.00 10.51 0.55
N ARG A 119 -13.41 10.21 -0.68
CA ARG A 119 -13.75 8.85 -1.13
C ARG A 119 -12.54 8.01 -1.55
N PHE A 120 -11.62 8.56 -2.34
CA PHE A 120 -10.63 7.78 -3.09
C PHE A 120 -9.17 8.08 -2.74
N ASN A 121 -8.91 8.84 -1.67
CA ASN A 121 -7.58 9.25 -1.23
C ASN A 121 -6.76 9.95 -2.35
N LEU A 122 -7.42 10.84 -3.10
CA LEU A 122 -6.88 11.52 -4.30
C LEU A 122 -5.91 12.69 -4.02
N TRP A 123 -5.29 12.70 -2.84
CA TRP A 123 -4.31 13.72 -2.47
C TRP A 123 -3.07 13.74 -3.38
N PRO A 124 -2.51 12.59 -3.83
CA PRO A 124 -1.43 12.59 -4.82
C PRO A 124 -1.83 13.28 -6.13
N GLU A 125 -3.02 13.00 -6.65
CA GLU A 125 -3.50 13.53 -7.93
C GLU A 125 -3.76 15.04 -7.84
N LEU A 126 -4.39 15.50 -6.76
CA LEU A 126 -4.61 16.94 -6.52
C LEU A 126 -3.26 17.69 -6.41
N PHE A 127 -2.32 17.13 -5.64
CA PHE A 127 -1.01 17.75 -5.45
C PHE A 127 -0.23 17.81 -6.77
N TRP A 128 -0.05 16.68 -7.46
CA TRP A 128 0.73 16.65 -8.70
C TRP A 128 0.04 17.35 -9.87
N GLY A 129 -1.30 17.33 -9.93
CA GLY A 129 -2.06 18.15 -10.89
C GLY A 129 -1.82 19.64 -10.68
N THR A 130 -1.81 20.10 -9.42
CA THR A 130 -1.46 21.48 -9.07
C THR A 130 -0.03 21.83 -9.49
N VAL A 131 0.94 20.96 -9.17
CA VAL A 131 2.35 21.16 -9.55
C VAL A 131 2.49 21.19 -11.07
N LYS A 132 1.76 20.36 -11.81
CA LYS A 132 1.76 20.35 -13.28
C LYS A 132 1.24 21.66 -13.86
N ARG A 133 0.15 22.22 -13.32
CA ARG A 133 -0.35 23.54 -13.75
C ARG A 133 0.69 24.63 -13.56
N ILE A 134 1.37 24.65 -12.41
CA ILE A 134 2.47 25.59 -12.12
C ILE A 134 3.62 25.37 -13.10
N PHE A 135 4.02 24.12 -13.32
CA PHE A 135 5.07 23.75 -14.26
C PHE A 135 4.77 24.22 -15.68
N ASN A 136 3.55 23.96 -16.19
CA ASN A 136 3.11 24.40 -17.51
C ASN A 136 3.08 25.94 -17.61
N HIS A 137 2.64 26.64 -16.56
CA HIS A 137 2.62 28.10 -16.52
C HIS A 137 4.04 28.68 -16.59
N VAL A 138 4.96 28.18 -15.75
CA VAL A 138 6.35 28.66 -15.68
C VAL A 138 7.11 28.35 -16.96
N THR A 139 7.01 27.13 -17.48
CA THR A 139 7.74 26.73 -18.70
C THR A 139 7.24 27.45 -19.94
N LYS A 140 5.92 27.71 -20.04
CA LYS A 140 5.35 28.54 -21.09
C LYS A 140 5.77 30.01 -20.98
N ALA A 141 5.89 30.54 -19.77
CA ALA A 141 6.36 31.92 -19.56
C ALA A 141 7.86 32.09 -19.89
N LEU A 142 8.65 31.03 -19.73
CA LEU A 142 10.10 31.02 -19.99
C LEU A 142 10.48 30.45 -21.37
N ASP A 143 9.49 30.07 -22.20
CA ASP A 143 9.65 29.45 -23.51
C ASP A 143 10.61 28.23 -23.51
N ILE A 144 10.52 27.41 -22.45
CA ILE A 144 11.35 26.21 -22.31
C ILE A 144 10.69 25.05 -23.05
N ARG A 145 11.41 24.41 -23.97
CA ARG A 145 10.97 23.17 -24.62
C ARG A 145 10.97 22.01 -23.62
N THR A 146 9.79 21.46 -23.34
CA THR A 146 9.59 20.41 -22.32
C THR A 146 9.21 19.03 -22.88
N GLN A 147 8.87 18.97 -24.17
CA GLN A 147 8.49 17.74 -24.85
C GLN A 147 8.92 17.74 -26.32
N ASP A 148 9.14 16.56 -26.85
CA ASP A 148 9.43 16.28 -28.24
C ASP A 148 8.29 15.46 -28.83
N CYS A 149 7.77 15.87 -29.98
CA CYS A 149 6.62 15.21 -30.60
C CYS A 149 6.96 14.67 -31.98
N TRP A 150 6.44 13.50 -32.30
CA TRP A 150 6.59 12.83 -33.59
C TRP A 150 5.27 12.19 -34.01
N GLN A 151 5.16 11.76 -35.26
CA GLN A 151 4.01 11.03 -35.75
C GLN A 151 4.25 9.52 -35.65
N ILE A 152 3.26 8.80 -35.14
CA ILE A 152 3.28 7.34 -35.02
C ILE A 152 2.21 6.76 -35.93
N ASN A 153 2.58 5.71 -36.67
CA ASN A 153 1.64 4.93 -37.48
C ASN A 153 0.98 3.87 -36.61
N ARG A 154 -0.36 3.88 -36.55
CA ARG A 154 -1.18 3.05 -35.66
C ARG A 154 -1.61 1.71 -36.30
N GLY A 155 -0.86 1.23 -37.30
CA GLY A 155 -1.21 0.02 -38.07
C GLY A 155 -2.19 0.25 -39.24
N GLU A 156 -2.69 -0.85 -39.81
CA GLU A 156 -3.49 -0.82 -41.04
C GLU A 156 -4.87 -0.16 -40.82
N GLY A 157 -5.17 0.88 -41.61
CA GLY A 157 -6.48 1.53 -41.66
C GLY A 157 -6.70 2.66 -40.66
N LYS A 158 -5.74 3.01 -39.79
CA LYS A 158 -5.83 4.15 -38.86
C LYS A 158 -4.94 5.30 -39.27
N THR A 159 -5.42 6.54 -39.07
CA THR A 159 -4.63 7.73 -39.40
C THR A 159 -3.45 7.88 -38.45
N PRO A 160 -2.27 8.32 -38.92
CA PRO A 160 -1.14 8.62 -38.04
C PRO A 160 -1.54 9.67 -37.00
N VAL A 161 -1.11 9.48 -35.76
CA VAL A 161 -1.39 10.40 -34.66
C VAL A 161 -0.07 10.93 -34.09
N GLN A 162 -0.08 12.18 -33.67
CA GLN A 162 1.06 12.80 -33.00
C GLN A 162 1.18 12.24 -31.59
N SER A 163 2.36 11.73 -31.24
CA SER A 163 2.73 11.36 -29.87
C SER A 163 3.86 12.25 -29.40
N CYS A 164 3.80 12.68 -28.15
CA CYS A 164 4.80 13.53 -27.51
C CYS A 164 5.46 12.79 -26.36
N GLU A 165 6.76 13.01 -26.16
CA GLU A 165 7.51 12.50 -25.03
C GLU A 165 8.24 13.59 -24.28
N GLY A 166 8.45 13.33 -23.00
CA GLY A 166 9.16 14.22 -22.09
C GLY A 166 8.29 14.63 -20.91
N ILE A 167 8.90 15.35 -19.98
CA ILE A 167 8.25 15.80 -18.75
C ILE A 167 7.11 16.81 -19.01
N GLY A 168 7.07 17.37 -20.23
CA GLY A 168 5.95 18.19 -20.73
C GLY A 168 4.66 17.40 -20.95
N ASP A 169 4.73 16.11 -21.24
CA ASP A 169 3.54 15.26 -21.43
C ASP A 169 2.92 14.87 -20.09
N ASP A 170 1.59 14.83 -20.03
CA ASP A 170 0.83 14.62 -18.81
C ASP A 170 1.03 13.21 -18.21
N HIS A 171 1.19 12.19 -19.06
CA HIS A 171 1.39 10.83 -18.59
C HIS A 171 2.75 10.67 -17.93
N TYR A 172 3.80 11.15 -18.61
CA TYR A 172 5.17 11.12 -18.09
C TYR A 172 5.29 11.92 -16.81
N PHE A 173 4.70 13.13 -16.76
CA PHE A 173 4.71 13.94 -15.55
C PHE A 173 4.02 13.24 -14.38
N TYR A 174 2.94 12.49 -14.63
CA TYR A 174 2.21 11.78 -13.58
C TYR A 174 2.96 10.54 -13.05
N VAL A 175 3.60 9.76 -13.92
CA VAL A 175 4.35 8.56 -13.49
C VAL A 175 5.74 8.87 -12.93
N PHE A 176 6.34 10.00 -13.32
CA PHE A 176 7.72 10.34 -12.95
C PHE A 176 7.96 10.44 -11.43
N PRO A 177 7.09 11.06 -10.61
CA PRO A 177 7.23 11.05 -9.16
C PRO A 177 7.20 9.65 -8.54
N ILE A 178 6.45 8.72 -9.15
CA ILE A 178 6.35 7.34 -8.67
C ILE A 178 7.69 6.63 -8.83
N TRP A 179 8.40 6.85 -9.95
CA TRP A 179 9.75 6.32 -10.14
C TRP A 179 10.72 6.80 -9.06
N TRP A 180 10.67 8.08 -8.70
CA TRP A 180 11.47 8.61 -7.59
C TRP A 180 11.06 8.05 -6.24
N LEU A 181 9.76 7.88 -5.99
CA LEU A 181 9.25 7.24 -4.76
C LEU A 181 9.72 5.79 -4.63
N THR A 182 9.78 5.03 -5.73
CA THR A 182 10.34 3.67 -5.72
C THR A 182 11.85 3.67 -5.48
N GLY A 183 12.58 4.67 -5.97
CA GLY A 183 13.98 4.86 -5.60
C GLY A 183 14.14 5.16 -4.11
N PHE A 184 13.28 6.02 -3.56
CA PHE A 184 13.25 6.35 -2.15
C PHE A 184 12.88 5.15 -1.26
N LEU A 185 11.99 4.28 -1.72
CA LEU A 185 11.71 3.00 -1.07
C LEU A 185 12.99 2.18 -0.90
N MET A 186 13.78 2.01 -1.96
CA MET A 186 14.99 1.20 -1.90
C MET A 186 16.07 1.85 -1.00
N PHE A 187 16.18 3.17 -1.04
CA PHE A 187 17.00 3.93 -0.08
C PHE A 187 16.58 3.61 1.37
N ALA A 188 15.28 3.65 1.66
CA ALA A 188 14.75 3.36 2.99
C ALA A 188 14.98 1.90 3.41
N VAL A 189 14.80 0.93 2.50
CA VAL A 189 15.09 -0.50 2.75
C VAL A 189 16.57 -0.70 3.10
N PHE A 190 17.49 -0.08 2.37
CA PHE A 190 18.92 -0.15 2.68
C PHE A 190 19.22 0.42 4.07
N VAL A 191 18.74 1.64 4.36
CA VAL A 191 18.99 2.32 5.64
C VAL A 191 18.39 1.55 6.82
N TYR A 192 17.19 0.99 6.64
CA TYR A 192 16.55 0.15 7.64
C TYR A 192 17.35 -1.13 7.86
N GLY A 193 17.66 -1.89 6.81
CA GLY A 193 18.46 -3.11 6.91
C GLY A 193 19.83 -2.89 7.54
N ALA A 194 20.54 -1.83 7.13
CA ALA A 194 21.86 -1.49 7.68
C ALA A 194 21.80 -1.06 9.15
N THR A 195 20.72 -0.37 9.54
CA THR A 195 20.51 0.05 10.93
C THR A 195 20.18 -1.13 11.82
N VAL A 196 19.19 -1.95 11.45
CA VAL A 196 18.66 -3.00 12.32
C VAL A 196 19.70 -4.13 12.53
N SER A 197 20.55 -4.35 11.52
CA SER A 197 21.69 -5.26 11.61
C SER A 197 22.97 -4.62 12.13
N GLU A 198 23.00 -3.30 12.35
CA GLU A 198 24.22 -2.53 12.69
C GLU A 198 25.41 -2.80 11.75
N SER A 199 25.12 -3.02 10.46
CA SER A 199 26.09 -3.52 9.50
C SER A 199 25.74 -3.09 8.07
N ILE A 200 26.72 -2.55 7.32
CA ILE A 200 26.54 -2.21 5.89
C ILE A 200 26.12 -3.44 5.07
N TRP A 201 26.66 -4.62 5.41
CA TRP A 201 26.30 -5.88 4.77
C TRP A 201 24.82 -6.22 4.91
N GLY A 202 24.17 -5.82 6.01
CA GLY A 202 22.74 -6.04 6.16
C GLY A 202 21.91 -5.21 5.18
N GLY A 203 22.32 -3.96 4.94
CA GLY A 203 21.71 -3.12 3.90
C GLY A 203 21.87 -3.73 2.50
N LEU A 204 23.09 -4.21 2.17
CA LEU A 204 23.35 -4.87 0.89
C LEU A 204 22.54 -6.16 0.71
N ILE A 205 22.37 -6.97 1.76
CA ILE A 205 21.55 -8.18 1.72
C ILE A 205 20.08 -7.82 1.50
N ALA A 206 19.54 -6.85 2.24
CA ALA A 206 18.14 -6.43 2.08
C ALA A 206 17.85 -5.97 0.65
N VAL A 207 18.72 -5.12 0.09
CA VAL A 207 18.59 -4.62 -1.29
C VAL A 207 18.73 -5.75 -2.32
N SER A 208 19.74 -6.62 -2.16
CA SER A 208 19.97 -7.73 -3.10
C SER A 208 18.79 -8.71 -3.10
N CYS A 209 18.32 -9.11 -1.92
CA CYS A 209 17.14 -9.96 -1.77
C CYS A 209 15.88 -9.33 -2.36
N TYR A 210 15.72 -8.01 -2.25
CA TYR A 210 14.61 -7.30 -2.88
C TYR A 210 14.69 -7.38 -4.41
N PHE A 211 15.86 -7.08 -5.02
CA PHE A 211 16.04 -7.16 -6.47
C PHE A 211 15.83 -8.58 -7.00
N PHE A 212 16.37 -9.60 -6.32
CA PHE A 212 16.20 -11.00 -6.72
C PHE A 212 14.75 -11.47 -6.73
N ASN A 213 13.91 -10.84 -5.90
CA ASN A 213 12.49 -11.16 -5.74
C ASN A 213 11.58 -9.98 -6.14
N HIS A 214 12.03 -9.10 -7.03
CA HIS A 214 11.34 -7.84 -7.35
C HIS A 214 9.86 -8.04 -7.73
N GLY A 215 9.56 -9.05 -8.56
CA GLY A 215 8.19 -9.35 -9.00
C GLY A 215 7.26 -9.87 -7.90
N GLU A 216 7.80 -10.34 -6.78
CA GLU A 216 7.03 -10.74 -5.58
C GLU A 216 6.99 -9.62 -4.52
N ALA A 217 7.85 -8.61 -4.66
CA ALA A 217 8.00 -7.49 -3.73
C ALA A 217 7.19 -6.26 -4.15
N THR A 218 7.00 -6.05 -5.45
CA THR A 218 6.24 -4.93 -5.99
C THR A 218 5.70 -5.27 -7.38
N ARG A 219 4.67 -4.53 -7.79
CA ARG A 219 4.09 -4.56 -9.14
C ARG A 219 4.06 -3.18 -9.81
N VAL A 220 4.82 -2.24 -9.25
CA VAL A 220 4.84 -0.84 -9.69
C VAL A 220 5.22 -0.66 -11.17
N MET A 221 6.00 -1.58 -11.75
CA MET A 221 6.34 -1.60 -13.18
C MET A 221 5.18 -1.95 -14.11
N TRP A 222 4.10 -2.56 -13.59
CA TRP A 222 2.89 -2.82 -14.37
C TRP A 222 1.77 -1.86 -14.04
N THR A 223 1.70 -1.44 -12.77
CA THR A 223 0.62 -0.62 -12.25
C THR A 223 1.16 0.56 -11.44
N PRO A 224 1.82 1.55 -12.07
CA PRO A 224 2.49 2.63 -11.36
C PRO A 224 1.57 3.47 -10.46
N PRO A 225 0.42 3.99 -10.92
CA PRO A 225 -0.36 4.98 -10.18
C PRO A 225 -1.32 4.36 -9.15
N LEU A 226 -1.15 3.09 -8.79
CA LEU A 226 -1.90 2.51 -7.69
C LEU A 226 -1.52 3.16 -6.35
N ARG A 227 -2.49 3.22 -5.43
CA ARG A 227 -2.32 3.77 -4.08
C ARG A 227 -1.17 3.13 -3.32
N GLU A 228 -1.01 1.81 -3.43
CA GLU A 228 0.10 1.07 -2.81
C GLU A 228 1.49 1.57 -3.28
N SER A 229 1.64 1.95 -4.55
CA SER A 229 2.90 2.48 -5.10
C SER A 229 3.28 3.83 -4.48
N TRP A 230 2.29 4.68 -4.23
CA TRP A 230 2.47 5.97 -3.55
C TRP A 230 2.82 5.80 -2.07
N SER A 231 2.17 4.86 -1.40
CA SER A 231 2.18 4.75 0.06
C SER A 231 3.30 3.89 0.63
N PHE A 232 3.74 2.87 -0.09
CA PHE A 232 4.68 1.88 0.43
C PHE A 232 6.04 2.44 0.92
N PRO A 233 6.66 3.43 0.25
CA PRO A 233 7.88 4.07 0.78
C PRO A 233 7.66 4.68 2.17
N PHE A 234 6.50 5.31 2.39
CA PHE A 234 6.15 5.90 3.68
C PHE A 234 5.97 4.85 4.77
N LEU A 235 5.41 3.68 4.43
CA LEU A 235 5.30 2.55 5.36
C LEU A 235 6.69 2.08 5.83
N ILE A 236 7.63 1.83 4.91
CA ILE A 236 8.96 1.33 5.29
C ILE A 236 9.68 2.31 6.21
N ILE A 237 9.58 3.61 5.94
CA ILE A 237 10.19 4.64 6.80
C ILE A 237 9.48 4.71 8.14
N GLN A 238 8.16 4.59 8.16
CA GLN A 238 7.39 4.57 9.37
C GLN A 238 7.75 3.36 10.26
N LEU A 239 7.92 2.17 9.67
CA LEU A 239 8.41 0.97 10.36
C LEU A 239 9.84 1.15 10.89
N PHE A 240 10.70 1.78 10.10
CA PHE A 240 12.06 2.14 10.51
C PHE A 240 12.07 3.10 11.71
N LEU A 241 11.22 4.13 11.69
CA LEU A 241 11.11 5.11 12.78
C LEU A 241 10.62 4.45 14.08
N VAL A 242 9.63 3.56 14.01
CA VAL A 242 9.20 2.75 15.17
C VAL A 242 10.33 1.89 15.70
N THR A 243 11.08 1.24 14.81
CA THR A 243 12.26 0.44 15.19
C THR A 243 13.33 1.29 15.89
N LYS A 244 13.57 2.52 15.40
CA LYS A 244 14.50 3.47 16.04
C LYS A 244 14.02 3.94 17.42
N ILE A 245 12.72 4.17 17.61
CA ILE A 245 12.13 4.53 18.91
C ILE A 245 12.27 3.33 19.88
N ILE A 246 12.03 2.12 19.42
CA ILE A 246 12.24 0.90 20.21
C ILE A 246 13.72 0.75 20.60
N ALA A 247 14.65 1.10 19.71
CA ALA A 247 16.08 1.02 19.97
C ALA A 247 16.67 2.19 20.80
N SER A 248 15.97 3.33 20.96
CA SER A 248 16.54 4.52 21.61
C SER A 248 16.68 4.35 23.13
N ASN A 249 17.66 5.00 23.76
CA ASN A 249 17.82 4.93 25.22
C ASN A 249 16.88 5.89 25.99
N SER A 250 16.17 6.79 25.29
CA SER A 250 15.23 7.73 25.90
C SER A 250 14.10 8.07 24.92
N SER A 251 12.87 8.17 25.43
CA SER A 251 11.66 8.63 24.75
C SER A 251 11.37 10.12 25.00
N ALA A 252 12.00 10.70 26.03
CA ALA A 252 11.79 12.07 26.50
C ALA A 252 12.26 13.18 25.51
N ASN A 253 13.21 12.89 24.63
CA ASN A 253 13.73 13.82 23.60
C ASN A 253 13.48 13.30 22.18
N SER A 254 12.24 12.92 21.87
CA SER A 254 11.92 12.29 20.59
C SER A 254 11.82 13.32 19.46
N SER A 255 12.97 13.77 18.96
CA SER A 255 13.08 14.32 17.60
C SER A 255 12.47 13.40 16.53
N LEU A 256 12.28 12.11 16.87
CA LEU A 256 11.62 11.09 16.06
C LEU A 256 10.08 11.10 16.12
N PHE A 257 9.45 11.79 17.08
CA PHE A 257 7.98 11.83 17.19
C PHE A 257 7.35 12.57 16.01
N ILE A 258 7.87 13.74 15.66
CA ILE A 258 7.37 14.54 14.53
C ILE A 258 7.51 13.77 13.21
N PRO A 259 8.69 13.20 12.85
CA PRO A 259 8.83 12.32 11.70
C PRO A 259 7.86 11.13 11.72
N LEU A 260 7.64 10.49 12.87
CA LEU A 260 6.70 9.38 13.00
C LEU A 260 5.28 9.82 12.61
N VAL A 261 4.82 10.97 13.14
CA VAL A 261 3.50 11.54 12.81
C VAL A 261 3.41 11.89 11.33
N ILE A 262 4.43 12.52 10.74
CA ILE A 262 4.45 12.91 9.33
C ILE A 262 4.37 11.69 8.42
N PHE A 263 5.26 10.71 8.58
CA PHE A 263 5.28 9.53 7.71
C PHE A 263 4.07 8.62 7.92
N THR A 264 3.56 8.51 9.15
CA THR A 264 2.27 7.83 9.39
C THR A 264 1.13 8.58 8.69
N SER A 265 1.16 9.93 8.71
CA SER A 265 0.14 10.73 8.05
C SER A 265 0.18 10.59 6.53
N LEU A 266 1.38 10.63 5.94
CA LEU A 266 1.59 10.44 4.50
C LEU A 266 1.19 9.04 4.04
N PHE A 267 1.44 8.01 4.87
CA PHE A 267 1.00 6.65 4.57
C PHE A 267 -0.54 6.55 4.54
N MET A 268 -1.23 7.13 5.52
CA MET A 268 -2.69 7.09 5.61
C MET A 268 -3.40 7.93 4.54
N ILE A 269 -2.84 9.11 4.20
CA ILE A 269 -3.49 10.01 3.24
C ILE A 269 -3.46 9.45 1.82
N THR A 270 -2.42 8.68 1.49
CA THR A 270 -2.19 8.14 0.15
C THR A 270 -2.84 6.78 -0.07
N TRP A 271 -3.28 6.07 0.98
CA TRP A 271 -3.92 4.76 0.83
C TRP A 271 -4.92 4.42 1.92
N GLN A 272 -6.14 4.08 1.48
CA GLN A 272 -7.26 3.68 2.35
C GLN A 272 -6.95 2.46 3.24
N PHE A 273 -6.17 1.49 2.76
CA PHE A 273 -5.88 0.26 3.50
C PHE A 273 -4.73 0.39 4.50
N ALA A 274 -4.14 1.59 4.63
CA ALA A 274 -3.07 1.88 5.58
C ALA A 274 -3.45 1.49 7.02
N GLN A 275 -4.72 1.62 7.39
CA GLN A 275 -5.22 1.30 8.72
C GLN A 275 -5.03 -0.18 9.10
N PHE A 276 -5.17 -1.10 8.14
CA PHE A 276 -4.95 -2.53 8.40
C PHE A 276 -3.47 -2.82 8.65
N ALA A 277 -2.58 -2.24 7.86
CA ALA A 277 -1.14 -2.40 8.06
C ALA A 277 -0.71 -1.79 9.41
N LEU A 278 -1.19 -0.60 9.75
CA LEU A 278 -0.90 0.05 11.04
C LEU A 278 -1.51 -0.73 12.22
N LEU A 279 -2.67 -1.38 12.06
CA LEU A 279 -3.24 -2.26 13.08
C LEU A 279 -2.30 -3.45 13.39
N THR A 280 -1.76 -4.11 12.36
CA THR A 280 -0.75 -5.17 12.58
C THR A 280 0.51 -4.64 13.25
N GLN A 281 0.86 -3.37 12.98
CA GLN A 281 1.98 -2.70 13.64
C GLN A 281 1.71 -2.47 15.12
N THR A 282 0.56 -1.90 15.47
CA THR A 282 0.14 -1.71 16.86
C THR A 282 0.11 -3.05 17.60
N ALA A 283 -0.38 -4.12 16.96
CA ALA A 283 -0.34 -5.48 17.51
C ALA A 283 1.11 -5.98 17.74
N SER A 284 2.03 -5.72 16.81
CA SER A 284 3.42 -6.15 16.91
C SER A 284 4.21 -5.38 17.99
N VAL A 285 3.97 -4.08 18.12
CA VAL A 285 4.53 -3.27 19.22
C VAL A 285 3.93 -3.72 20.56
N MET A 286 2.62 -3.98 20.61
CA MET A 286 1.98 -4.54 21.80
C MET A 286 2.56 -5.91 22.19
N ALA A 287 2.79 -6.81 21.23
CA ALA A 287 3.43 -8.10 21.51
C ALA A 287 4.84 -7.91 22.11
N THR A 288 5.62 -6.97 21.56
CA THR A 288 6.95 -6.63 22.09
C THR A 288 6.87 -6.05 23.51
N TYR A 289 5.83 -5.26 23.80
CA TYR A 289 5.54 -4.72 25.12
C TYR A 289 5.15 -5.81 26.13
N LEU A 290 4.23 -6.71 25.75
CA LEU A 290 3.75 -7.79 26.60
C LEU A 290 4.82 -8.83 26.92
N LEU A 291 5.78 -9.05 26.01
CA LEU A 291 6.99 -9.85 26.26
C LEU A 291 8.00 -9.15 27.19
N GLY A 292 7.73 -7.90 27.60
CA GLY A 292 8.55 -7.14 28.54
C GLY A 292 9.82 -6.52 27.96
N PHE A 293 9.94 -6.45 26.63
CA PHE A 293 11.11 -5.89 25.94
C PHE A 293 11.12 -4.37 25.86
N ILE A 294 9.95 -3.73 25.85
CA ILE A 294 9.79 -2.27 25.84
C ILE A 294 8.97 -1.78 27.03
N GLY A 295 9.24 -0.55 27.47
CA GLY A 295 8.51 0.13 28.55
C GLY A 295 7.26 0.87 28.08
N THR A 296 6.44 1.31 29.05
CA THR A 296 5.18 2.04 28.84
C THR A 296 5.35 3.37 28.12
N GLY A 297 6.46 4.09 28.34
CA GLY A 297 6.75 5.38 27.70
C GLY A 297 6.90 5.25 26.19
N LYS A 298 7.60 4.21 25.72
CA LYS A 298 7.81 3.96 24.29
C LYS A 298 6.53 3.52 23.59
N MET A 299 5.81 2.59 24.20
CA MET A 299 4.52 2.13 23.69
C MET A 299 3.53 3.31 23.61
N GLY A 300 3.45 4.12 24.67
CA GLY A 300 2.64 5.34 24.72
C GLY A 300 3.05 6.37 23.66
N LEU A 301 4.35 6.56 23.41
CA LEU A 301 4.85 7.48 22.38
C LEU A 301 4.42 7.05 20.96
N ILE A 302 4.56 5.75 20.64
CA ILE A 302 4.18 5.20 19.33
C ILE A 302 2.67 5.31 19.12
N VAL A 303 1.89 4.87 20.10
CA VAL A 303 0.42 4.92 20.06
C VAL A 303 -0.07 6.37 19.96
N LYS A 304 0.52 7.30 20.73
CA LYS A 304 0.21 8.73 20.63
C LYS A 304 0.53 9.28 19.24
N GLY A 305 1.67 8.89 18.65
CA GLY A 305 2.04 9.31 17.30
C GLY A 305 1.04 8.83 16.24
N GLN A 306 0.62 7.57 16.34
CA GLN A 306 -0.41 6.97 15.48
C GLN A 306 -1.77 7.65 15.66
N THR A 307 -2.18 7.96 16.90
CA THR A 307 -3.44 8.66 17.19
C THR A 307 -3.45 10.09 16.65
N VAL A 308 -2.34 10.83 16.79
CA VAL A 308 -2.22 12.19 16.22
C VAL A 308 -2.27 12.13 14.69
N ALA A 309 -1.58 11.16 14.06
CA ALA A 309 -1.63 10.98 12.61
C ALA A 309 -3.04 10.63 12.11
N LEU A 310 -3.79 9.80 12.83
CA LEU A 310 -5.19 9.50 12.55
C LEU A 310 -6.06 10.77 12.61
N ALA A 311 -5.89 11.60 13.65
CA ALA A 311 -6.63 12.86 13.79
C ALA A 311 -6.34 13.85 12.66
N ILE A 312 -5.06 13.99 12.27
CA ILE A 312 -4.65 14.81 11.12
C ILE A 312 -5.33 14.31 9.84
N ASN A 313 -5.31 12.99 9.60
CA ASN A 313 -5.92 12.40 8.41
C ASN A 313 -7.44 12.52 8.38
N TYR A 314 -8.10 12.46 9.54
CA TYR A 314 -9.53 12.71 9.62
C TYR A 314 -9.90 14.11 9.12
N VAL A 315 -9.11 15.12 9.50
CA VAL A 315 -9.30 16.51 9.03
C VAL A 315 -8.93 16.64 7.55
N LEU A 316 -7.77 16.12 7.14
CA LEU A 316 -7.31 16.22 5.75
C LEU A 316 -8.22 15.46 4.78
N GLN A 317 -8.83 14.35 5.17
CA GLN A 317 -9.76 13.60 4.31
C GLN A 317 -11.22 14.09 4.44
N CYS A 318 -11.42 15.37 4.78
CA CYS A 318 -12.73 16.03 4.84
C CYS A 318 -13.76 15.28 5.72
N GLY A 319 -13.34 14.78 6.88
CA GLY A 319 -14.22 14.08 7.82
C GLY A 319 -14.65 12.71 7.31
N ASN A 320 -13.73 11.92 6.76
CA ASN A 320 -13.99 10.54 6.38
C ASN A 320 -14.39 9.70 7.61
N SER A 321 -15.67 9.32 7.69
CA SER A 321 -16.23 8.56 8.80
C SER A 321 -15.65 7.15 8.92
N MET A 322 -15.24 6.54 7.80
CA MET A 322 -14.58 5.23 7.79
C MET A 322 -13.28 5.21 8.61
N LEU A 323 -12.60 6.36 8.72
CA LEU A 323 -11.38 6.43 9.52
C LEU A 323 -11.64 6.21 11.02
N LEU A 324 -12.72 6.82 11.54
CA LEU A 324 -13.08 6.76 12.96
C LEU A 324 -13.78 5.45 13.34
N THR A 325 -14.56 4.87 12.42
CA THR A 325 -15.24 3.58 12.64
C THR A 325 -14.33 2.37 12.38
N SER A 326 -13.08 2.61 11.99
CA SER A 326 -12.10 1.56 11.74
C SER A 326 -11.68 0.80 13.01
N PHE A 327 -11.36 -0.49 12.85
CA PHE A 327 -10.75 -1.28 13.93
C PHE A 327 -9.44 -0.69 14.44
N PHE A 328 -8.69 0.02 13.59
CA PHE A 328 -7.45 0.70 13.97
C PHE A 328 -7.72 1.83 14.97
N ALA A 329 -8.68 2.71 14.70
CA ALA A 329 -9.04 3.79 15.62
C ALA A 329 -9.52 3.26 16.98
N SER A 330 -10.40 2.26 16.97
CA SER A 330 -10.88 1.62 18.20
C SER A 330 -9.77 0.90 18.96
N SER A 331 -8.83 0.28 18.24
CA SER A 331 -7.66 -0.39 18.81
C SER A 331 -6.74 0.62 19.51
N LEU A 332 -6.43 1.76 18.89
CA LEU A 332 -5.60 2.80 19.51
C LEU A 332 -6.22 3.33 20.81
N LEU A 333 -7.54 3.53 20.84
CA LEU A 333 -8.26 3.94 22.06
C LEU A 333 -8.20 2.85 23.13
N SER A 334 -8.46 1.59 22.76
CA SER A 334 -8.39 0.44 23.68
C SER A 334 -6.99 0.31 24.29
N VAL A 335 -5.94 0.38 23.47
CA VAL A 335 -4.53 0.34 23.93
C VAL A 335 -4.23 1.52 24.86
N THR A 336 -4.69 2.73 24.52
CA THR A 336 -4.48 3.90 25.36
C THR A 336 -5.11 3.71 26.74
N ILE A 337 -6.34 3.20 26.81
CA ILE A 337 -7.02 2.89 28.08
C ILE A 337 -6.23 1.84 28.87
N LEU A 338 -5.76 0.77 28.21
CA LEU A 338 -4.97 -0.28 28.86
C LEU A 338 -3.65 0.24 29.43
N LEU A 339 -2.97 1.16 28.74
CA LEU A 339 -1.74 1.79 29.23
C LEU A 339 -2.00 2.65 30.49
N HIS A 340 -3.16 3.29 30.61
CA HIS A 340 -3.51 4.03 31.84
C HIS A 340 -3.81 3.10 33.03
N LEU A 341 -4.33 1.89 32.73
CA LEU A 341 -4.61 0.87 33.73
C LEU A 341 -3.40 0.01 34.08
N ASP A 342 -2.26 0.20 33.41
CA ASP A 342 -1.08 -0.66 33.51
C ASP A 342 -0.54 -0.80 34.94
N SER A 343 -0.58 0.29 35.71
CA SER A 343 -0.19 0.33 37.13
C SER A 343 -0.94 -0.69 38.01
N LYS A 344 -2.15 -1.11 37.60
CA LYS A 344 -2.94 -2.14 38.29
C LYS A 344 -2.52 -3.56 37.89
N PHE A 345 -2.04 -3.73 36.66
CA PHE A 345 -1.65 -5.02 36.08
C PHE A 345 -0.17 -5.37 36.27
N GLU A 346 0.68 -4.41 36.64
CA GLU A 346 2.10 -4.64 36.94
C GLU A 346 2.33 -5.70 38.04
N LYS A 347 1.35 -5.90 38.93
CA LYS A 347 1.41 -6.89 40.01
C LYS A 347 1.17 -8.33 39.56
N LEU A 348 0.73 -8.55 38.32
CA LEU A 348 0.45 -9.89 37.79
C LEU A 348 1.70 -10.52 37.16
N ASN A 349 1.82 -11.84 37.32
CA ASN A 349 2.83 -12.62 36.61
C ASN A 349 2.67 -12.48 35.09
N THR A 350 3.78 -12.39 34.36
CA THR A 350 3.82 -12.21 32.89
C THR A 350 2.96 -13.25 32.15
N LEU A 351 2.96 -14.51 32.60
CA LEU A 351 2.17 -15.61 32.01
C LEU A 351 0.65 -15.39 32.10
N LEU A 352 0.17 -14.71 33.14
CA LEU A 352 -1.25 -14.35 33.28
C LEU A 352 -1.56 -12.99 32.63
N ARG A 353 -0.58 -12.07 32.64
CA ARG A 353 -0.72 -10.74 32.05
C ARG A 353 -0.99 -10.78 30.55
N ILE A 354 -0.25 -11.62 29.80
CA ILE A 354 -0.38 -11.73 28.34
C ILE A 354 -1.81 -12.08 27.88
N PRO A 355 -2.41 -13.22 28.31
CA PRO A 355 -3.75 -13.59 27.87
C PRO A 355 -4.83 -12.60 28.33
N ILE A 356 -4.70 -12.08 29.55
CA ILE A 356 -5.64 -11.07 30.08
C ILE A 356 -5.60 -9.81 29.22
N TRP A 357 -4.41 -9.26 28.93
CA TRP A 357 -4.25 -8.08 28.09
C TRP A 357 -4.81 -8.29 26.68
N LEU A 358 -4.55 -9.45 26.09
CA LEU A 358 -5.05 -9.76 24.75
C LEU A 358 -6.58 -9.80 24.72
N VAL A 359 -7.21 -10.42 25.72
CA VAL A 359 -8.68 -10.46 25.84
C VAL A 359 -9.26 -9.05 26.03
N PHE A 360 -8.71 -8.26 26.95
CA PHE A 360 -9.20 -6.89 27.17
C PHE A 360 -8.99 -5.98 25.96
N TRP A 361 -7.89 -6.14 25.23
CA TRP A 361 -7.61 -5.37 24.02
C TRP A 361 -8.59 -5.71 22.90
N VAL A 362 -8.81 -7.00 22.62
CA VAL A 362 -9.75 -7.45 21.58
C VAL A 362 -11.18 -7.07 21.95
N ALA A 363 -11.61 -7.36 23.18
CA ALA A 363 -12.95 -7.01 23.65
C ALA A 363 -13.15 -5.49 23.64
N GLY A 364 -12.20 -4.72 24.17
CA GLY A 364 -12.24 -3.26 24.16
C GLY A 364 -12.31 -2.68 22.75
N THR A 365 -11.53 -3.22 21.81
CA THR A 365 -11.57 -2.81 20.39
C THR A 365 -12.94 -3.04 19.78
N ILE A 366 -13.56 -4.21 20.00
CA ILE A 366 -14.89 -4.54 19.47
C ILE A 366 -15.98 -3.65 20.09
N CYS A 367 -15.97 -3.49 21.42
CA CYS A 367 -16.94 -2.67 22.13
C CYS A 367 -16.86 -1.19 21.71
N ILE A 368 -15.65 -0.63 21.64
CA ILE A 368 -15.44 0.77 21.22
C ILE A 368 -15.86 0.94 19.76
N LYS A 369 -15.53 0.01 18.87
CA LYS A 369 -15.96 0.06 17.47
C LYS A 369 -17.47 0.16 17.37
N TYR A 370 -18.19 -0.77 17.99
CA TYR A 370 -19.65 -0.82 17.92
C TYR A 370 -20.29 0.44 18.52
N ALA A 371 -19.72 0.95 19.62
CA ALA A 371 -20.16 2.21 20.23
C ALA A 371 -19.99 3.41 19.29
N ILE A 372 -18.83 3.54 18.64
CA ILE A 372 -18.56 4.64 17.68
C ILE A 372 -19.43 4.50 16.43
N ALA A 373 -19.56 3.29 15.87
CA ALA A 373 -20.39 3.04 14.70
C ALA A 373 -21.86 3.38 14.96
N THR A 374 -22.38 2.99 16.12
CA THR A 374 -23.75 3.33 16.55
C THR A 374 -23.90 4.84 16.76
N ALA A 375 -22.94 5.49 17.41
CA ALA A 375 -23.00 6.93 17.67
C ALA A 375 -22.95 7.78 16.38
N LEU A 376 -22.23 7.33 15.36
CA LEU A 376 -22.10 8.03 14.08
C LEU A 376 -23.15 7.57 13.03
N GLN A 377 -24.06 6.65 13.39
CA GLN A 377 -25.04 6.06 12.48
C GLN A 377 -24.44 5.53 11.16
N VAL A 378 -23.22 4.99 11.24
CA VAL A 378 -22.55 4.41 10.08
C VAL A 378 -22.89 2.92 10.04
N THR A 379 -23.51 2.46 8.95
CA THR A 379 -23.69 1.02 8.73
C THR A 379 -22.33 0.38 8.52
N ASP A 380 -21.96 -0.51 9.44
CA ASP A 380 -20.67 -1.20 9.43
C ASP A 380 -20.47 -1.93 8.08
N ASP A 381 -19.27 -1.81 7.50
CA ASP A 381 -18.82 -2.64 6.38
C ASP A 381 -18.68 -4.11 6.84
N SER A 382 -19.79 -4.83 6.93
CA SER A 382 -19.83 -6.28 7.20
C SER A 382 -19.02 -7.08 6.20
N HIS A 383 -18.81 -6.50 5.02
CA HIS A 383 -18.22 -7.13 3.85
C HIS A 383 -16.83 -7.73 4.07
N ILE A 384 -15.94 -7.10 4.84
CA ILE A 384 -14.61 -7.69 5.11
C ILE A 384 -14.74 -8.96 5.95
N PHE A 385 -15.65 -8.94 6.93
CA PHE A 385 -15.92 -10.12 7.75
C PHE A 385 -16.64 -11.19 6.92
N ASP A 386 -17.53 -10.80 6.01
CA ASP A 386 -18.20 -11.71 5.08
C ASP A 386 -17.19 -12.37 4.12
N ILE A 387 -16.14 -11.67 3.67
CA ILE A 387 -15.04 -12.25 2.90
C ILE A 387 -14.27 -13.27 3.75
N PHE A 388 -13.88 -12.93 4.98
CA PHE A 388 -13.18 -13.88 5.86
C PHE A 388 -14.06 -15.10 6.19
N ARG A 389 -15.35 -14.87 6.46
CA ARG A 389 -16.34 -15.92 6.69
C ARG A 389 -16.48 -16.80 5.45
N ALA A 390 -16.57 -16.24 4.25
CA ALA A 390 -16.64 -17.00 3.01
C ALA A 390 -15.36 -17.81 2.73
N LYS A 391 -14.21 -17.31 3.19
CA LYS A 391 -12.92 -17.99 3.01
C LYS A 391 -12.71 -19.16 3.97
N PHE A 392 -13.20 -19.05 5.20
CA PHE A 392 -13.02 -20.08 6.24
C PHE A 392 -14.27 -20.92 6.54
N SER A 393 -15.39 -20.64 5.89
CA SER A 393 -16.65 -21.38 6.05
C SER A 393 -17.32 -21.66 4.72
N THR A 394 -18.50 -22.29 4.74
CA THR A 394 -19.31 -22.57 3.55
C THR A 394 -20.16 -21.39 3.08
N TYR A 395 -20.11 -20.24 3.76
CA TYR A 395 -20.88 -19.05 3.41
C TYR A 395 -20.47 -18.49 2.04
N LYS A 396 -21.44 -18.22 1.16
CA LYS A 396 -21.22 -17.64 -0.17
C LYS A 396 -22.38 -16.72 -0.51
N ASN A 397 -22.06 -15.55 -1.03
CA ASN A 397 -22.99 -14.59 -1.62
C ASN A 397 -22.32 -13.96 -2.86
N PHE A 398 -23.06 -13.19 -3.66
CA PHE A 398 -22.50 -12.59 -4.87
C PHE A 398 -21.22 -11.78 -4.59
N HIS A 399 -21.27 -10.90 -3.59
CA HIS A 399 -20.15 -10.01 -3.25
C HIS A 399 -18.89 -10.78 -2.85
N THR A 400 -19.01 -11.75 -1.94
CA THR A 400 -17.89 -12.58 -1.46
C THR A 400 -17.33 -13.48 -2.55
N GLN A 401 -18.16 -13.93 -3.50
CA GLN A 401 -17.69 -14.70 -4.65
C GLN A 401 -16.93 -13.86 -5.66
N LEU A 402 -17.30 -12.59 -5.87
CA LEU A 402 -16.54 -11.68 -6.72
C LEU A 402 -15.08 -11.56 -6.25
N TYR A 403 -14.84 -11.63 -4.94
CA TYR A 403 -13.51 -11.67 -4.34
C TYR A 403 -12.87 -13.06 -4.33
N THR A 404 -13.56 -14.07 -3.79
CA THR A 404 -12.98 -15.43 -3.63
C THR A 404 -12.72 -16.16 -4.94
N CYS A 405 -13.36 -15.77 -6.05
CA CYS A 405 -13.08 -16.29 -7.38
C CYS A 405 -11.95 -15.55 -8.12
N ALA A 406 -11.46 -14.44 -7.58
CA ALA A 406 -10.35 -13.69 -8.13
C ALA A 406 -9.03 -14.22 -7.55
N LYS A 407 -8.05 -14.55 -8.41
CA LYS A 407 -6.77 -15.17 -8.03
C LYS A 407 -6.01 -14.32 -6.99
N GLU A 408 -6.22 -13.01 -7.03
CA GLU A 408 -5.57 -12.01 -6.18
C GLU A 408 -5.97 -12.13 -4.70
N PHE A 409 -7.17 -12.63 -4.41
CA PHE A 409 -7.70 -12.80 -3.05
C PHE A 409 -7.59 -14.24 -2.54
N ASP A 410 -6.98 -15.14 -3.32
CA ASP A 410 -6.73 -16.51 -2.93
C ASP A 410 -5.61 -16.60 -1.87
N PHE A 411 -5.43 -17.79 -1.29
CA PHE A 411 -4.31 -18.10 -0.41
C PHE A 411 -2.98 -18.03 -1.13
N LEU A 412 -1.88 -17.86 -0.37
CA LEU A 412 -0.54 -17.75 -0.95
C LEU A 412 -0.19 -18.93 -1.86
N GLU A 413 0.05 -18.66 -3.14
CA GLU A 413 0.42 -19.66 -4.14
C GLU A 413 1.76 -20.31 -3.78
N TRP A 414 1.82 -21.64 -3.91
CA TRP A 414 3.03 -22.42 -3.66
C TRP A 414 4.22 -21.96 -4.52
N GLU A 415 3.96 -21.52 -5.75
CA GLU A 415 4.97 -20.95 -6.66
C GLU A 415 5.71 -19.76 -6.02
N THR A 416 5.00 -18.92 -5.26
CA THR A 416 5.62 -17.78 -4.57
C THR A 416 6.61 -18.28 -3.52
N VAL A 417 6.22 -19.27 -2.70
CA VAL A 417 7.09 -19.87 -1.67
C VAL A 417 8.33 -20.51 -2.30
N GLU A 418 8.15 -21.21 -3.42
CA GLU A 418 9.25 -21.83 -4.16
C GLU A 418 10.26 -20.80 -4.68
N LYS A 419 9.79 -19.72 -5.32
CA LYS A 419 10.65 -18.63 -5.81
C LYS A 419 11.45 -17.99 -4.68
N LEU A 420 10.79 -17.66 -3.56
CA LEU A 420 11.45 -17.05 -2.40
C LEU A 420 12.41 -18.01 -1.68
N THR A 421 12.21 -19.32 -1.81
CA THR A 421 13.12 -20.34 -1.27
C THR A 421 14.35 -20.51 -2.16
N LYS A 422 14.18 -20.53 -3.49
CA LYS A 422 15.27 -20.65 -4.47
C LYS A 422 16.25 -19.47 -4.45
N THR A 423 15.79 -18.28 -4.02
CA THR A 423 16.65 -17.09 -3.82
C THR A 423 17.25 -17.02 -2.42
N LEU A 424 17.08 -18.06 -1.60
CA LEU A 424 17.51 -18.17 -0.19
C LEU A 424 16.87 -17.17 0.78
N LEU A 425 15.83 -16.43 0.37
CA LEU A 425 15.18 -15.44 1.25
C LEU A 425 14.48 -16.13 2.43
N ILE A 426 13.58 -17.09 2.17
CA ILE A 426 12.88 -17.81 3.24
C ILE A 426 13.86 -18.59 4.13
N PRO A 427 14.80 -19.40 3.59
CA PRO A 427 15.82 -20.06 4.40
C PRO A 427 16.61 -19.09 5.28
N GLY A 428 17.04 -17.95 4.74
CA GLY A 428 17.77 -16.92 5.49
C GLY A 428 16.95 -16.36 6.65
N VAL A 429 15.67 -16.05 6.42
CA VAL A 429 14.76 -15.57 7.46
C VAL A 429 14.53 -16.63 8.54
N LEU A 430 14.35 -17.91 8.17
CA LEU A 430 14.19 -18.99 9.14
C LEU A 430 15.42 -19.13 10.04
N VAL A 431 16.64 -19.03 9.49
CA VAL A 431 17.88 -19.01 10.28
C VAL A 431 17.89 -17.85 11.27
N VAL A 432 17.51 -16.64 10.84
CA VAL A 432 17.41 -15.46 11.72
C VAL A 432 16.41 -15.72 12.86
N LEU A 433 15.22 -16.22 12.55
CA LEU A 433 14.18 -16.50 13.55
C LEU A 433 14.63 -17.56 14.56
N LEU A 434 15.28 -18.63 14.10
CA LEU A 434 15.82 -19.69 14.96
C LEU A 434 16.93 -19.17 15.88
N VAL A 435 17.90 -18.42 15.34
CA VAL A 435 19.00 -17.85 16.12
C VAL A 435 18.47 -16.84 17.13
N LEU A 436 17.61 -15.90 16.71
CA LEU A 436 16.99 -14.92 17.60
C LEU A 436 16.19 -15.58 18.72
N GLY A 437 15.34 -16.55 18.37
CA GLY A 437 14.55 -17.32 19.32
C GLY A 437 15.42 -18.07 20.34
N SER A 438 16.47 -18.75 19.86
CA SER A 438 17.40 -19.48 20.74
C SER A 438 18.15 -18.55 21.69
N LEU A 439 18.58 -17.38 21.23
CA LEU A 439 19.27 -16.38 22.06
C LEU A 439 18.34 -15.78 23.13
N ILE A 440 17.08 -15.49 22.78
CA ILE A 440 16.08 -15.01 23.73
C ILE A 440 15.82 -16.08 24.78
N LEU A 441 15.58 -17.33 24.38
CA LEU A 441 15.34 -18.44 25.29
C LEU A 441 16.53 -18.69 26.22
N TYR A 442 17.76 -18.67 25.69
CA TYR A 442 18.98 -18.83 26.50
C TYR A 442 19.13 -17.71 27.53
N ARG A 443 18.84 -16.45 27.16
CA ARG A 443 18.88 -15.31 28.08
C ARG A 443 17.81 -15.39 29.15
N GLU A 444 16.57 -15.72 28.79
CA GLU A 444 15.48 -15.89 29.76
C GLU A 444 15.72 -17.08 30.70
N TYR A 445 16.27 -18.19 30.19
CA TYR A 445 16.66 -19.34 31.01
C TYR A 445 17.75 -18.96 32.02
N ASN A 446 18.79 -18.24 31.58
CA ASN A 446 19.84 -17.76 32.48
C ASN A 446 19.30 -16.76 33.52
N TRP A 447 18.38 -15.88 33.11
CA TRP A 447 17.69 -14.96 34.02
C TRP A 447 16.93 -15.72 35.10
N TRP A 448 16.20 -16.77 34.71
CA TRP A 448 15.47 -17.62 35.65
C TRP A 448 16.40 -18.38 36.61
N LYS A 449 17.53 -18.89 36.10
CA LYS A 449 18.48 -19.69 36.90
C LYS A 449 19.36 -18.87 37.85
N SER A 450 19.72 -17.63 37.50
CA SER A 450 20.64 -16.81 38.31
C SER A 450 20.32 -15.32 38.22
N PRO A 451 19.29 -14.84 38.96
CA PRO A 451 18.81 -13.45 38.90
C PRO A 451 19.87 -12.40 39.29
N GLU A 452 20.84 -12.77 40.14
CA GLU A 452 21.82 -11.86 40.75
C GLU A 452 23.10 -11.65 39.93
N SER A 453 23.28 -12.40 38.82
CA SER A 453 24.54 -12.42 38.06
C SER A 453 24.65 -11.35 36.95
N ILE A 454 23.67 -10.45 36.83
CA ILE A 454 23.52 -9.57 35.66
C ILE A 454 23.76 -8.10 36.04
N PRO A 455 24.59 -7.35 35.29
CA PRO A 455 24.83 -5.93 35.54
C PRO A 455 23.53 -5.10 35.45
N SER A 456 23.28 -4.25 36.46
CA SER A 456 22.11 -3.37 36.60
C SER A 456 22.02 -2.26 35.55
N ASP A 457 23.08 -2.10 34.76
CA ASP A 457 23.29 -1.15 33.66
C ASP A 457 22.71 -1.60 32.30
N VAL A 458 22.21 -2.84 32.18
CA VAL A 458 21.62 -3.40 30.95
C VAL A 458 20.08 -3.24 30.90
N VAL A 459 19.45 -2.84 32.00
CA VAL A 459 18.00 -2.68 32.12
C VAL A 459 17.70 -1.24 32.52
N ALA A 460 17.37 -0.38 31.55
CA ALA A 460 16.63 0.83 31.89
C ALA A 460 15.35 0.40 32.63
N SER A 461 15.22 0.73 33.90
CA SER A 461 14.03 0.45 34.70
C SER A 461 12.99 1.56 34.51
N GLY A 462 11.70 1.20 34.56
CA GLY A 462 10.59 2.15 34.42
C GLY A 462 10.12 2.38 32.97
N PRO A 463 9.48 3.54 32.68
CA PRO A 463 8.77 3.78 31.43
C PRO A 463 9.66 3.79 30.18
N GLU A 464 10.97 3.98 30.36
CA GLU A 464 11.98 4.03 29.29
C GLU A 464 12.65 2.67 29.00
N LYS A 465 12.16 1.60 29.63
CA LYS A 465 12.74 0.26 29.52
C LYS A 465 12.93 -0.19 28.08
N THR A 466 14.13 -0.70 27.79
CA THR A 466 14.50 -1.33 26.52
C THR A 466 15.43 -2.49 26.81
N ARG A 467 15.02 -3.70 26.44
CA ARG A 467 15.89 -4.88 26.50
C ARG A 467 16.75 -4.97 25.24
N PRO A 468 17.95 -5.58 25.33
CA PRO A 468 18.73 -5.89 24.14
C PRO A 468 17.94 -6.80 23.20
N LEU A 469 18.10 -6.61 21.89
CA LEU A 469 17.37 -7.31 20.81
C LEU A 469 15.89 -6.91 20.64
N ALA A 470 15.39 -5.88 21.33
CA ALA A 470 13.99 -5.46 21.22
C ALA A 470 13.60 -4.98 19.81
N ALA A 471 14.51 -4.29 19.12
CA ALA A 471 14.28 -3.78 17.77
C ALA A 471 14.20 -4.93 16.74
N GLU A 472 15.12 -5.89 16.85
CA GLU A 472 15.20 -7.08 16.02
C GLU A 472 13.99 -7.99 16.24
N LEU A 473 13.57 -8.16 17.50
CA LEU A 473 12.36 -8.88 17.85
C LEU A 473 11.12 -8.24 17.23
N TYR A 474 10.97 -6.91 17.35
CA TYR A 474 9.86 -6.19 16.73
C TYR A 474 9.83 -6.38 15.20
N THR A 475 10.98 -6.22 14.52
CA THR A 475 11.08 -6.40 13.06
C THR A 475 10.67 -7.82 12.64
N CYS A 476 11.05 -8.84 13.40
CA CYS A 476 10.67 -10.23 13.17
C CYS A 476 9.17 -10.48 13.43
N ILE A 477 8.61 -10.00 14.55
CA ILE A 477 7.17 -10.12 14.85
C ILE A 477 6.34 -9.45 13.75
N GLN A 478 6.74 -8.25 13.31
CA GLN A 478 6.07 -7.56 12.21
C GLN A 478 6.16 -8.36 10.90
N GLY A 479 7.31 -8.97 10.62
CA GLY A 479 7.49 -9.86 9.46
C GLY A 479 6.57 -11.07 9.50
N LEU A 480 6.42 -11.69 10.67
CA LEU A 480 5.47 -12.79 10.88
C LEU A 480 4.02 -12.32 10.70
N ALA A 481 3.65 -11.15 11.22
CA ALA A 481 2.30 -10.61 11.06
C ALA A 481 1.95 -10.35 9.58
N PHE A 482 2.87 -9.75 8.81
CA PHE A 482 2.68 -9.58 7.36
C PHE A 482 2.72 -10.90 6.58
N THR A 483 3.49 -11.88 7.03
CA THR A 483 3.50 -13.22 6.42
C THR A 483 2.16 -13.93 6.62
N SER A 484 1.60 -13.90 7.85
CA SER A 484 0.28 -14.45 8.13
C SER A 484 -0.80 -13.79 7.28
N LEU A 485 -0.72 -12.47 7.11
CA LEU A 485 -1.64 -11.72 6.27
C LEU A 485 -1.51 -12.09 4.78
N ALA A 486 -0.29 -12.28 4.27
CA ALA A 486 -0.03 -12.70 2.89
C ALA A 486 -0.46 -14.15 2.61
N ILE A 487 -0.30 -15.06 3.60
CA ILE A 487 -0.85 -16.42 3.51
C ILE A 487 -2.37 -16.36 3.31
N MET A 488 -3.03 -15.47 4.05
CA MET A 488 -4.48 -15.30 3.94
C MET A 488 -4.92 -14.59 2.67
N ILE A 489 -4.14 -13.70 2.06
CA ILE A 489 -4.52 -12.96 0.85
C ILE A 489 -3.27 -12.73 -0.01
N MET A 490 -3.22 -13.37 -1.19
CA MET A 490 -2.10 -13.31 -2.13
C MET A 490 -1.60 -11.90 -2.43
N ARG A 491 -2.53 -10.97 -2.70
CA ARG A 491 -2.21 -9.57 -3.00
C ARG A 491 -1.41 -8.87 -1.89
N LEU A 492 -1.50 -9.34 -0.65
CA LEU A 492 -0.82 -8.75 0.51
C LEU A 492 0.63 -9.22 0.66
N LYS A 493 1.14 -10.07 -0.25
CA LYS A 493 2.57 -10.41 -0.34
C LYS A 493 3.48 -9.19 -0.55
N LEU A 494 2.93 -8.08 -1.04
CA LEU A 494 3.63 -6.79 -1.16
C LEU A 494 4.15 -6.27 0.19
N PHE A 495 3.48 -6.61 1.31
CA PHE A 495 3.97 -6.28 2.66
C PHE A 495 4.99 -7.32 3.16
N MET A 496 4.74 -8.59 2.85
CA MET A 496 5.56 -9.72 3.30
C MET A 496 6.96 -9.65 2.71
N THR A 497 7.11 -9.66 1.38
CA THR A 497 8.41 -9.85 0.71
C THR A 497 9.44 -8.76 1.10
N PRO A 498 9.11 -7.46 1.10
CA PRO A 498 10.07 -6.42 1.51
C PRO A 498 10.43 -6.49 2.99
N GLN A 499 9.46 -6.83 3.86
CA GLN A 499 9.72 -7.02 5.28
C GLN A 499 10.62 -8.24 5.53
N LEU A 500 10.44 -9.34 4.80
CA LEU A 500 11.33 -10.50 4.83
C LEU A 500 12.75 -10.14 4.38
N CYS A 501 12.90 -9.27 3.36
CA CYS A 501 14.21 -8.77 2.94
C CYS A 501 14.90 -7.97 4.06
N ILE A 502 14.15 -7.17 4.81
CA ILE A 502 14.65 -6.44 5.99
C ILE A 502 15.01 -7.43 7.11
N VAL A 503 14.21 -8.46 7.38
CA VAL A 503 14.55 -9.50 8.37
C VAL A 503 15.80 -10.27 7.96
N ALA A 504 15.98 -10.59 6.67
CA ALA A 504 17.17 -11.25 6.15
C ALA A 504 18.45 -10.43 6.37
N SER A 505 18.36 -9.10 6.46
CA SER A 505 19.51 -8.25 6.80
C SER A 505 20.15 -8.61 8.16
N LEU A 506 19.38 -9.19 9.08
CA LEU A 506 19.84 -9.59 10.41
C LEU A 506 20.85 -10.74 10.37
N LEU A 507 20.98 -11.47 9.25
CA LEU A 507 22.09 -12.41 9.02
C LEU A 507 23.45 -11.73 9.18
N ALA A 508 23.53 -10.43 8.84
CA ALA A 508 24.75 -9.64 8.95
C ALA A 508 24.95 -9.02 10.35
N SER A 509 24.04 -9.25 11.29
CA SER A 509 24.11 -8.64 12.62
C SER A 509 25.24 -9.26 13.45
N PRO A 510 26.19 -8.45 13.94
CA PRO A 510 27.24 -8.94 14.84
C PRO A 510 26.69 -9.30 16.22
N LYS A 511 25.54 -8.75 16.61
CA LYS A 511 24.89 -9.03 17.90
C LYS A 511 24.23 -10.41 17.93
N LEU A 512 23.57 -10.81 16.85
CA LEU A 512 22.95 -12.13 16.73
C LEU A 512 24.00 -13.23 16.53
N PHE A 513 25.00 -12.98 15.69
CA PHE A 513 26.02 -13.98 15.33
C PHE A 513 27.35 -13.74 16.06
N SER A 514 27.29 -13.31 17.32
CA SER A 514 28.48 -13.00 18.14
C SER A 514 29.40 -14.20 18.37
N PHE A 515 28.89 -15.42 18.19
CA PHE A 515 29.64 -16.67 18.27
C PHE A 515 30.51 -16.96 17.03
N ILE A 516 30.35 -16.19 15.94
CA ILE A 516 31.13 -16.33 14.70
C ILE A 516 32.10 -15.15 14.59
N PRO A 517 33.40 -15.37 14.33
CA PRO A 517 34.33 -14.27 14.10
C PRO A 517 33.93 -13.50 12.84
N ARG A 518 34.08 -12.18 12.89
CA ARG A 518 33.54 -11.26 11.87
C ARG A 518 34.00 -11.56 10.45
N GLU A 519 35.26 -11.96 10.28
CA GLU A 519 35.82 -12.33 8.97
C GLU A 519 35.09 -13.54 8.36
N ARG A 520 34.88 -14.60 9.14
CA ARG A 520 34.14 -15.78 8.69
C ARG A 520 32.67 -15.46 8.43
N GLN A 521 32.06 -14.61 9.26
CA GLN A 521 30.69 -14.15 9.03
C GLN A 521 30.59 -13.48 7.66
N ILE A 522 31.49 -12.55 7.33
CA ILE A 522 31.48 -11.87 6.03
C ILE A 522 31.66 -12.87 4.88
N SER A 523 32.55 -13.86 4.99
CA SER A 523 32.68 -14.92 3.98
C SER A 523 31.39 -15.70 3.77
N ILE A 524 30.68 -16.06 4.86
CA ILE A 524 29.38 -16.74 4.79
C ILE A 524 28.34 -15.86 4.09
N LEU A 525 28.30 -14.55 4.38
CA LEU A 525 27.38 -13.62 3.73
C LEU A 525 27.66 -13.48 2.22
N ILE A 526 28.92 -13.48 1.82
CA ILE A 526 29.30 -13.45 0.40
C ILE A 526 28.85 -14.72 -0.30
N ILE A 527 29.04 -15.90 0.32
CA ILE A 527 28.55 -17.18 -0.22
C ILE A 527 27.03 -17.18 -0.32
N PHE A 528 26.33 -16.69 0.71
CA PHE A 528 24.87 -16.56 0.71
C PHE A 528 24.39 -15.70 -0.47
N LEU A 529 25.00 -14.53 -0.68
CA LEU A 529 24.68 -13.65 -1.81
C LEU A 529 25.03 -14.29 -3.16
N ALA A 530 26.13 -15.02 -3.27
CA ALA A 530 26.51 -15.69 -4.51
C ALA A 530 25.54 -16.82 -4.89
N VAL A 531 25.15 -17.66 -3.93
CA VAL A 531 24.22 -18.78 -4.16
C VAL A 531 22.81 -18.25 -4.44
N GLY A 532 22.30 -17.32 -3.62
CA GLY A 532 20.99 -16.70 -3.86
C GLY A 532 20.96 -15.88 -5.14
N GLY A 533 22.09 -15.25 -5.49
CA GLY A 533 22.27 -14.45 -6.69
C GLY A 533 22.28 -15.26 -7.98
N PHE A 534 22.64 -16.55 -7.96
CA PHE A 534 22.57 -17.38 -9.17
C PHE A 534 21.16 -17.41 -9.77
N THR A 535 20.16 -17.75 -8.95
CA THR A 535 18.74 -17.69 -9.35
C THR A 535 18.25 -16.24 -9.45
N GLY A 536 18.66 -15.38 -8.52
CA GLY A 536 18.20 -14.00 -8.45
C GLY A 536 18.56 -13.15 -9.67
N VAL A 537 19.78 -13.30 -10.20
CA VAL A 537 20.22 -12.60 -11.41
C VAL A 537 19.48 -13.13 -12.65
N ASP A 538 19.18 -14.43 -12.71
CA ASP A 538 18.38 -15.00 -13.80
C ASP A 538 16.94 -14.45 -13.81
N ASN A 539 16.33 -14.27 -12.62
CA ASN A 539 15.03 -13.60 -12.48
C ASN A 539 15.06 -12.17 -13.04
N VAL A 540 16.04 -11.36 -12.63
CA VAL A 540 16.19 -9.97 -13.10
C VAL A 540 16.44 -9.93 -14.61
N ARG A 541 17.30 -10.81 -15.12
CA ARG A 541 17.59 -10.90 -16.56
C ARG A 541 16.36 -11.29 -17.36
N THR A 542 15.55 -12.22 -16.85
CA THR A 542 14.30 -12.63 -17.48
C THR A 542 13.28 -11.49 -17.50
N GLN A 543 13.23 -10.67 -16.44
CA GLN A 543 12.37 -9.48 -16.41
C GLN A 543 12.79 -8.43 -17.42
N TRP A 544 14.08 -8.13 -17.54
CA TRP A 544 14.59 -7.17 -18.53
C TRP A 544 14.43 -7.64 -19.98
N LYS A 545 14.38 -8.94 -20.23
CA LYS A 545 14.16 -9.51 -21.57
C LYS A 545 12.71 -9.46 -22.03
N LYS A 546 11.75 -9.16 -21.15
CA LYS A 546 10.36 -8.99 -21.58
C LYS A 546 10.31 -7.79 -22.51
N VAL A 547 9.77 -7.98 -23.70
CA VAL A 547 9.46 -6.91 -24.64
C VAL A 547 7.99 -7.09 -24.99
N GLY A 548 7.16 -6.17 -24.50
CA GLY A 548 5.72 -6.15 -24.74
C GLY A 548 5.32 -4.83 -25.39
N GLU A 549 4.22 -4.88 -26.13
CA GLU A 549 3.59 -3.72 -26.75
C GLU A 549 2.11 -3.74 -26.36
N TYR A 550 1.59 -2.60 -25.89
CA TYR A 550 0.17 -2.49 -25.55
C TYR A 550 -0.65 -2.22 -26.82
N GLU A 551 -1.59 -3.13 -27.13
CA GLU A 551 -2.50 -2.97 -28.25
C GLU A 551 -3.91 -3.42 -27.84
N ASN A 552 -4.93 -2.59 -28.14
CA ASN A 552 -6.34 -2.94 -27.97
C ASN A 552 -7.25 -2.16 -28.96
N PRO A 553 -7.24 -2.53 -30.25
CA PRO A 553 -7.99 -1.81 -31.28
C PRO A 553 -9.51 -1.83 -31.03
N GLN A 554 -10.04 -2.90 -30.43
CA GLN A 554 -11.49 -3.00 -30.18
C GLN A 554 -11.95 -2.00 -29.10
N GLN A 555 -11.16 -1.79 -28.05
CA GLN A 555 -11.52 -0.79 -27.05
C GLN A 555 -11.32 0.63 -27.59
N GLU A 556 -10.33 0.83 -28.45
CA GLU A 556 -10.12 2.10 -29.12
C GLU A 556 -11.30 2.48 -30.03
N ASP A 557 -11.76 1.58 -30.89
CA ASP A 557 -12.91 1.81 -31.78
C ASP A 557 -14.17 2.18 -30.98
N LEU A 558 -14.35 1.56 -29.82
CA LEU A 558 -15.43 1.86 -28.88
C LEU A 558 -15.33 3.32 -28.37
N LEU A 559 -14.14 3.75 -27.95
CA LEU A 559 -13.92 5.07 -27.38
C LEU A 559 -14.01 6.17 -28.45
N GLU A 560 -13.46 5.93 -29.64
CA GLU A 560 -13.61 6.82 -30.81
C GLU A 560 -15.09 6.96 -31.18
N PHE A 561 -15.88 5.87 -31.17
CA PHE A 561 -17.31 5.96 -31.40
C PHE A 561 -18.04 6.80 -30.34
N ILE A 562 -17.73 6.64 -29.05
CA ILE A 562 -18.37 7.42 -27.97
C ILE A 562 -18.01 8.91 -28.06
N ARG A 563 -16.75 9.22 -28.41
CA ARG A 563 -16.24 10.59 -28.47
C ARG A 563 -16.65 11.32 -29.75
N ASP A 564 -16.51 10.67 -30.90
CA ASP A 564 -16.46 11.33 -32.22
C ASP A 564 -17.70 11.07 -33.09
N SER A 565 -18.54 10.08 -32.77
CA SER A 565 -19.70 9.73 -33.63
C SER A 565 -20.80 10.80 -33.69
N GLY A 566 -20.85 11.71 -32.72
CA GLY A 566 -21.94 12.68 -32.55
C GLY A 566 -23.30 12.07 -32.21
N LYS A 567 -23.41 10.74 -32.07
CA LYS A 567 -24.67 10.02 -31.79
C LYS A 567 -25.03 9.98 -30.30
N ILE A 568 -24.05 10.23 -29.43
CA ILE A 568 -24.19 10.12 -27.98
C ILE A 568 -24.02 11.50 -27.36
N ALA A 569 -24.98 11.89 -26.52
CA ALA A 569 -24.96 13.17 -25.81
C ALA A 569 -23.77 13.28 -24.84
N LYS A 570 -23.34 14.51 -24.52
CA LYS A 570 -22.17 14.76 -23.66
C LYS A 570 -22.41 14.42 -22.19
N ASP A 571 -23.65 14.48 -21.76
CA ASP A 571 -24.14 14.23 -20.41
C ASP A 571 -24.67 12.81 -20.21
N ALA A 572 -24.61 11.97 -21.24
CA ALA A 572 -25.10 10.60 -21.20
C ALA A 572 -24.38 9.75 -20.15
N ALA A 573 -25.17 8.94 -19.42
CA ALA A 573 -24.68 8.03 -18.39
C ALA A 573 -24.43 6.61 -18.93
N PHE A 574 -23.25 6.07 -18.59
CA PHE A 574 -22.82 4.75 -18.99
C PHE A 574 -22.75 3.79 -17.80
N ALA A 575 -23.11 2.53 -18.06
CA ALA A 575 -22.87 1.41 -17.15
C ALA A 575 -22.23 0.23 -17.89
N GLY A 576 -21.46 -0.59 -17.18
CA GLY A 576 -20.79 -1.75 -17.75
C GLY A 576 -19.82 -2.39 -16.78
N SER A 577 -18.80 -3.09 -17.29
CA SER A 577 -17.75 -3.63 -16.42
C SER A 577 -16.95 -2.48 -15.78
N MET A 578 -16.57 -2.65 -14.51
CA MET A 578 -15.79 -1.63 -13.79
C MET A 578 -14.52 -1.18 -14.54
N PRO A 579 -13.69 -2.09 -15.11
CA PRO A 579 -12.50 -1.69 -15.87
C PRO A 579 -12.82 -0.76 -17.04
N THR A 580 -13.88 -1.08 -17.80
CA THR A 580 -14.25 -0.32 -18.99
C THR A 580 -14.83 1.04 -18.61
N MET A 581 -15.63 1.13 -17.54
CA MET A 581 -16.16 2.41 -17.06
C MET A 581 -15.06 3.40 -16.67
N ALA A 582 -13.98 2.92 -16.02
CA ALA A 582 -12.84 3.77 -15.70
C ALA A 582 -12.18 4.37 -16.95
N THR A 583 -12.00 3.57 -18.01
CA THR A 583 -11.45 4.06 -19.29
C THR A 583 -12.42 4.99 -20.01
N VAL A 584 -13.72 4.72 -19.99
CA VAL A 584 -14.75 5.59 -20.57
C VAL A 584 -14.73 6.96 -19.89
N LYS A 585 -14.67 7.02 -18.56
CA LYS A 585 -14.52 8.29 -17.83
C LYS A 585 -13.24 9.02 -18.27
N LEU A 586 -12.09 8.34 -18.24
CA LEU A 586 -10.79 8.94 -18.56
C LEU A 586 -10.73 9.56 -19.97
N VAL A 587 -11.20 8.83 -20.99
CA VAL A 587 -11.01 9.23 -22.40
C VAL A 587 -12.15 10.12 -22.89
N THR A 588 -13.39 9.85 -22.47
CA THR A 588 -14.59 10.49 -23.05
C THR A 588 -15.22 11.55 -22.13
N LYS A 589 -14.82 11.58 -20.85
CA LYS A 589 -15.39 12.42 -19.79
C LYS A 589 -16.92 12.27 -19.64
N ARG A 590 -17.47 11.13 -20.06
CA ARG A 590 -18.88 10.78 -19.89
C ARG A 590 -19.16 10.32 -18.47
N LYS A 591 -20.42 10.48 -18.05
CA LYS A 591 -20.90 10.06 -16.73
C LYS A 591 -20.92 8.53 -16.66
N ILE A 592 -20.48 7.99 -15.54
CA ILE A 592 -20.46 6.56 -15.25
C ILE A 592 -21.24 6.27 -13.97
N VAL A 593 -21.88 5.10 -13.93
CA VAL A 593 -22.71 4.67 -12.80
C VAL A 593 -21.95 3.79 -11.81
N ASN A 594 -20.97 3.02 -12.30
CA ASN A 594 -20.17 2.11 -11.50
C ASN A 594 -18.69 2.16 -11.89
N HIS A 595 -17.79 1.84 -10.95
CA HIS A 595 -16.34 1.94 -11.14
C HIS A 595 -15.56 0.94 -10.27
N PRO A 596 -14.23 0.76 -10.50
CA PRO A 596 -13.41 -0.26 -9.84
C PRO A 596 -13.26 -0.18 -8.32
N HIS A 597 -13.53 0.98 -7.71
CA HIS A 597 -13.41 1.17 -6.27
C HIS A 597 -14.65 0.62 -5.51
N TYR A 598 -14.70 -0.70 -5.34
CA TYR A 598 -15.83 -1.49 -4.84
C TYR A 598 -16.03 -1.49 -3.31
N GLU A 599 -15.34 -0.66 -2.56
CA GLU A 599 -15.32 -0.70 -1.10
C GLU A 599 -16.62 -0.13 -0.48
N ASP A 600 -17.31 0.78 -1.17
CA ASP A 600 -18.54 1.39 -0.66
C ASP A 600 -19.74 0.45 -0.65
N THR A 601 -20.58 0.52 0.39
CA THR A 601 -21.82 -0.28 0.44
C THR A 601 -22.82 0.09 -0.67
N GLU A 602 -23.04 1.38 -0.94
CA GLU A 602 -24.00 1.82 -1.96
C GLU A 602 -23.50 1.51 -3.37
N LEU A 603 -22.21 1.72 -3.64
CA LEU A 603 -21.62 1.35 -4.92
C LEU A 603 -21.64 -0.17 -5.16
N ARG A 604 -21.45 -0.98 -4.11
CA ARG A 604 -21.57 -2.44 -4.21
C ARG A 604 -22.96 -2.85 -4.68
N GLU A 605 -23.99 -2.23 -4.13
CA GLU A 605 -25.39 -2.45 -4.54
C GLU A 605 -25.63 -1.98 -5.98
N ARG A 606 -25.17 -0.79 -6.35
CA ARG A 606 -25.27 -0.29 -7.73
C ARG A 606 -24.61 -1.23 -8.73
N THR A 607 -23.39 -1.68 -8.42
CA THR A 607 -22.68 -2.61 -9.30
C THR A 607 -23.38 -3.97 -9.33
N TYR A 608 -23.93 -4.45 -8.21
CA TYR A 608 -24.76 -5.66 -8.20
C TYR A 608 -25.92 -5.53 -9.17
N GLN A 609 -26.59 -4.38 -9.21
CA GLN A 609 -27.66 -4.11 -10.19
C GLN A 609 -27.14 -4.05 -11.63
N VAL A 610 -26.02 -3.35 -11.88
CA VAL A 610 -25.39 -3.28 -13.22
C VAL A 610 -25.00 -4.66 -13.74
N TYR A 611 -24.45 -5.52 -12.87
CA TYR A 611 -23.97 -6.85 -13.26
C TYR A 611 -25.09 -7.87 -13.44
N THR A 612 -26.35 -7.54 -13.10
CA THR A 612 -27.52 -8.38 -13.42
C THR A 612 -27.66 -8.64 -14.93
N MET A 613 -27.05 -7.82 -15.78
CA MET A 613 -26.90 -8.08 -17.21
C MET A 613 -26.27 -9.44 -17.53
N PHE A 614 -25.39 -9.94 -16.66
CA PHE A 614 -24.74 -11.25 -16.81
C PHE A 614 -25.46 -12.38 -16.06
N SER A 615 -26.57 -12.08 -15.39
CA SER A 615 -27.41 -13.04 -14.67
C SER A 615 -28.37 -13.80 -15.61
N ARG A 616 -29.20 -14.68 -15.04
CA ARG A 616 -30.30 -15.38 -15.72
C ARG A 616 -31.68 -14.77 -15.47
N ARG A 617 -31.74 -13.57 -14.86
CA ARG A 617 -33.00 -12.84 -14.65
C ARG A 617 -33.71 -12.54 -15.98
N PRO A 618 -35.02 -12.27 -16.02
CA PRO A 618 -35.66 -11.78 -17.23
C PRO A 618 -35.10 -10.43 -17.67
N ALA A 619 -34.94 -10.21 -18.99
CA ALA A 619 -34.41 -8.96 -19.55
C ALA A 619 -35.21 -7.71 -19.11
N LYS A 620 -36.52 -7.86 -18.85
CA LYS A 620 -37.38 -6.80 -18.30
C LYS A 620 -36.89 -6.31 -16.93
N LEU A 621 -36.53 -7.21 -16.02
CA LEU A 621 -36.06 -6.84 -14.68
C LEU A 621 -34.71 -6.14 -14.74
N VAL A 622 -33.81 -6.63 -15.60
CA VAL A 622 -32.50 -5.98 -15.83
C VAL A 622 -32.69 -4.57 -16.41
N HIS A 623 -33.59 -4.41 -17.38
CA HIS A 623 -33.92 -3.09 -17.94
C HIS A 623 -34.47 -2.13 -16.89
N THR A 624 -35.44 -2.57 -16.06
CA THR A 624 -35.98 -1.73 -14.97
C THR A 624 -34.90 -1.34 -13.98
N ALA A 625 -34.05 -2.26 -13.53
CA ALA A 625 -32.96 -1.96 -12.60
C ALA A 625 -31.96 -0.93 -13.16
N LEU A 626 -31.61 -1.02 -14.44
CA LEU A 626 -30.72 -0.04 -15.08
C LEU A 626 -31.40 1.32 -15.30
N MET A 627 -32.71 1.34 -15.58
CA MET A 627 -33.49 2.57 -15.67
C MET A 627 -33.60 3.28 -14.31
N ASP A 628 -33.75 2.53 -13.22
CA ASP A 628 -33.79 3.06 -11.84
C ASP A 628 -32.45 3.72 -11.46
N LEU A 629 -31.34 3.21 -11.99
CA LEU A 629 -30.01 3.79 -11.87
C LEU A 629 -29.74 4.97 -12.83
N GLN A 630 -30.72 5.36 -13.64
CA GLN A 630 -30.61 6.44 -14.64
C GLN A 630 -29.49 6.19 -15.68
N VAL A 631 -29.34 4.95 -16.13
CA VAL A 631 -28.41 4.57 -17.20
C VAL A 631 -29.03 4.89 -18.56
N ASP A 632 -28.29 5.59 -19.42
CA ASP A 632 -28.70 5.80 -20.83
C ASP A 632 -28.15 4.70 -21.75
N TYR A 633 -26.88 4.32 -21.54
CA TYR A 633 -26.17 3.36 -22.36
C TYR A 633 -25.47 2.28 -21.53
N PHE A 634 -25.62 1.02 -21.94
CA PHE A 634 -24.89 -0.10 -21.36
C PHE A 634 -23.81 -0.61 -22.32
N ILE A 635 -22.58 -0.78 -21.84
CA ILE A 635 -21.49 -1.39 -22.60
C ILE A 635 -21.42 -2.87 -22.25
N LEU A 636 -21.85 -3.71 -23.19
CA LEU A 636 -21.80 -5.16 -23.06
C LEU A 636 -20.50 -5.70 -23.64
N GLU A 637 -19.78 -6.47 -22.82
CA GLU A 637 -18.53 -7.13 -23.18
C GLU A 637 -18.74 -8.64 -23.34
N GLU A 638 -18.40 -9.17 -24.51
CA GLU A 638 -18.60 -10.59 -24.83
C GLU A 638 -17.76 -11.52 -23.94
N GLY A 639 -16.56 -11.08 -23.57
CA GLY A 639 -15.66 -11.83 -22.69
C GLY A 639 -16.31 -12.19 -21.35
N TRP A 640 -17.06 -11.27 -20.73
CA TRP A 640 -17.71 -11.50 -19.44
C TRP A 640 -18.94 -12.42 -19.54
N CYS A 641 -19.59 -12.47 -20.70
CA CYS A 641 -20.68 -13.42 -20.97
C CYS A 641 -20.20 -14.86 -21.13
N ALA A 642 -19.05 -15.05 -21.79
CA ALA A 642 -18.50 -16.37 -22.06
C ALA A 642 -17.63 -16.90 -20.90
N ARG A 643 -17.16 -16.02 -20.00
CA ARG A 643 -16.18 -16.36 -18.96
C ARG A 643 -16.69 -17.44 -18.00
N GLY A 644 -15.93 -18.53 -17.92
CA GLY A 644 -16.13 -19.57 -16.92
C GLY A 644 -17.44 -20.35 -17.07
N LYS A 645 -18.02 -20.44 -18.27
CA LYS A 645 -19.26 -21.18 -18.52
C LYS A 645 -19.20 -22.58 -17.88
N GLY A 646 -20.11 -22.85 -16.94
CA GLY A 646 -20.17 -24.13 -16.19
C GLY A 646 -19.29 -24.20 -14.95
N THR A 647 -18.52 -23.16 -14.61
CA THR A 647 -17.72 -23.08 -13.38
C THR A 647 -18.47 -22.29 -12.29
N PRO A 648 -18.27 -22.59 -11.00
CA PRO A 648 -18.90 -21.85 -9.90
C PRO A 648 -18.50 -20.36 -9.82
N CYS A 649 -17.51 -19.94 -10.63
CA CYS A 649 -17.01 -18.57 -10.69
C CYS A 649 -17.47 -17.78 -11.93
N SER A 650 -18.37 -18.33 -12.76
CA SER A 650 -19.04 -17.50 -13.77
C SER A 650 -20.02 -16.54 -13.09
N LEU A 651 -20.14 -15.30 -13.60
CA LEU A 651 -21.05 -14.29 -13.05
C LEU A 651 -22.50 -14.81 -12.95
N ALA A 652 -22.98 -15.55 -13.96
CA ALA A 652 -24.31 -16.15 -13.92
C ALA A 652 -24.50 -17.09 -12.71
N ASN A 653 -23.53 -17.98 -12.46
CA ASN A 653 -23.58 -18.90 -11.32
C ASN A 653 -23.42 -18.20 -9.97
N MET A 654 -22.80 -17.02 -9.92
CA MET A 654 -22.74 -16.22 -8.69
C MET A 654 -24.13 -15.69 -8.30
N TYR A 655 -24.89 -15.19 -9.28
CA TYR A 655 -26.28 -14.77 -9.06
C TYR A 655 -27.19 -15.96 -8.72
N ASP A 656 -26.99 -17.12 -9.34
CA ASP A 656 -27.80 -18.32 -9.09
C ASP A 656 -27.80 -18.78 -7.62
N ILE A 657 -26.82 -18.39 -6.80
CA ILE A 657 -26.80 -18.69 -5.37
C ILE A 657 -27.98 -18.04 -4.67
N GLU A 658 -28.29 -16.80 -5.03
CA GLU A 658 -29.36 -16.00 -4.47
C GLU A 658 -30.66 -16.17 -5.29
N ASP A 659 -30.54 -16.17 -6.62
CA ASP A 659 -31.64 -16.22 -7.59
C ASP A 659 -31.98 -17.65 -8.03
N VAL A 660 -32.40 -18.49 -7.09
CA VAL A 660 -32.66 -19.93 -7.36
C VAL A 660 -33.74 -20.12 -8.44
N GLU A 661 -34.71 -19.22 -8.52
CA GLU A 661 -35.84 -19.26 -9.46
C GLU A 661 -35.44 -19.12 -10.93
N PHE A 662 -34.32 -18.44 -11.23
CA PHE A 662 -33.91 -18.14 -12.60
C PHE A 662 -32.84 -19.08 -13.16
N ARG A 663 -32.40 -20.07 -12.39
CA ARG A 663 -31.31 -21.00 -12.77
C ARG A 663 -31.51 -21.69 -14.11
N GLY A 664 -32.76 -21.96 -14.48
CA GLY A 664 -33.15 -22.64 -15.72
C GLY A 664 -33.19 -21.74 -16.97
N ASN A 665 -33.08 -20.42 -16.82
CA ASN A 665 -33.17 -19.48 -17.93
C ASN A 665 -31.83 -19.35 -18.68
N GLU A 666 -31.89 -18.89 -19.94
CA GLU A 666 -30.70 -18.43 -20.65
C GLU A 666 -30.18 -17.13 -20.01
N ALA A 667 -28.85 -16.97 -19.91
CA ALA A 667 -28.25 -15.75 -19.40
C ALA A 667 -28.65 -14.54 -20.27
N VAL A 668 -29.01 -13.43 -19.62
CA VAL A 668 -29.55 -12.22 -20.28
C VAL A 668 -28.64 -11.71 -21.36
N CYS A 669 -27.33 -11.67 -21.08
CA CYS A 669 -26.40 -11.14 -22.05
C CYS A 669 -26.28 -11.98 -23.32
N HIS A 670 -26.53 -13.30 -23.28
CA HIS A 670 -26.61 -14.13 -24.48
C HIS A 670 -27.89 -13.84 -25.27
N SER A 671 -29.02 -13.67 -24.58
CA SER A 671 -30.29 -13.28 -25.20
C SER A 671 -30.18 -11.92 -25.91
N ILE A 672 -29.62 -10.92 -25.23
CA ILE A 672 -29.42 -9.56 -25.76
C ILE A 672 -28.41 -9.54 -26.91
N HIS A 673 -27.37 -10.37 -26.86
CA HIS A 673 -26.42 -10.49 -27.96
C HIS A 673 -27.11 -10.99 -29.24
N LYS A 674 -28.04 -11.95 -29.13
CA LYS A 674 -28.87 -12.45 -30.24
C LYS A 674 -29.88 -11.39 -30.70
N ASN A 675 -30.74 -10.91 -29.80
CA ASN A 675 -31.73 -9.88 -30.07
C ASN A 675 -31.94 -8.96 -28.85
N PRO A 676 -31.55 -7.68 -28.93
CA PRO A 676 -31.67 -6.74 -27.80
C PRO A 676 -33.09 -6.18 -27.60
N ALA A 677 -33.98 -6.29 -28.60
CA ALA A 677 -35.33 -5.75 -28.53
C ALA A 677 -36.24 -6.55 -27.57
N PRO A 678 -37.28 -5.94 -26.96
CA PRO A 678 -37.73 -4.54 -27.12
C PRO A 678 -37.07 -3.54 -26.15
N TYR A 679 -36.32 -4.02 -25.16
CA TYR A 679 -35.81 -3.20 -24.05
C TYR A 679 -34.54 -2.43 -24.37
N PHE A 680 -33.71 -2.96 -25.27
CA PHE A 680 -32.43 -2.37 -25.65
C PHE A 680 -32.33 -2.18 -27.16
N LYS A 681 -31.62 -1.14 -27.57
CA LYS A 681 -31.32 -0.87 -28.98
C LYS A 681 -29.81 -0.79 -29.17
N ARG A 682 -29.26 -1.68 -29.99
CA ARG A 682 -27.82 -1.71 -30.26
C ARG A 682 -27.43 -0.59 -31.23
N ILE A 683 -26.55 0.31 -30.80
CA ILE A 683 -26.07 1.45 -31.61
C ILE A 683 -24.62 1.29 -32.09
N PHE A 684 -23.86 0.41 -31.45
CA PHE A 684 -22.48 0.08 -31.80
C PHE A 684 -22.23 -1.42 -31.59
N ARG A 685 -21.37 -1.98 -32.43
CA ARG A 685 -20.92 -3.38 -32.34
C ARG A 685 -19.51 -3.49 -32.91
N ASN A 686 -18.63 -4.09 -32.15
CA ASN A 686 -17.38 -4.67 -32.63
C ASN A 686 -17.21 -6.10 -32.03
N PRO A 687 -16.11 -6.83 -32.29
CA PRO A 687 -15.94 -8.20 -31.83
C PRO A 687 -15.91 -8.40 -30.30
N THR A 688 -15.76 -7.35 -29.50
CA THR A 688 -15.62 -7.46 -28.05
C THR A 688 -16.67 -6.67 -27.29
N TYR A 689 -17.09 -5.53 -27.84
CA TYR A 689 -17.93 -4.52 -27.20
C TYR A 689 -19.18 -4.22 -28.02
N HIS A 690 -20.30 -4.07 -27.31
CA HIS A 690 -21.57 -3.62 -27.86
C HIS A 690 -22.11 -2.47 -27.01
N ILE A 691 -22.51 -1.36 -27.64
CA ILE A 691 -23.24 -0.29 -26.92
C ILE A 691 -24.73 -0.49 -27.13
N LEU A 692 -25.44 -0.60 -26.01
CA LEU A 692 -26.88 -0.79 -25.93
C LEU A 692 -27.52 0.47 -25.36
N GLU A 693 -28.33 1.16 -26.16
CA GLU A 693 -29.20 2.26 -25.74
C GLU A 693 -30.42 1.68 -25.01
N LEU A 694 -30.75 2.21 -23.83
CA LEU A 694 -31.92 1.79 -23.07
C LEU A 694 -33.19 2.45 -23.62
N VAL A 695 -34.19 1.63 -23.94
CA VAL A 695 -35.47 2.14 -24.48
C VAL A 695 -36.35 2.57 -23.31
N LYS A 696 -36.62 3.88 -23.17
CA LYS A 696 -37.42 4.43 -22.07
C LYS A 696 -38.86 3.87 -22.03
N ASN A 697 -39.46 3.64 -23.19
CA ASN A 697 -40.81 3.09 -23.36
C ASN A 697 -40.79 1.93 -24.37
N PRO A 698 -40.47 0.69 -23.92
CA PRO A 698 -40.44 -0.47 -24.81
C PRO A 698 -41.86 -0.78 -25.32
N LYS A 699 -42.02 -0.88 -26.64
CA LYS A 699 -43.24 -1.42 -27.25
C LYS A 699 -43.21 -2.93 -27.07
N ILE A 700 -43.98 -3.44 -26.11
CA ILE A 700 -44.11 -4.88 -25.81
C ILE A 700 -44.99 -5.55 -26.86
#